data_AF-A0A445AAS4-F1
#
_entry.id   AF-A0A445AAS4-F1
#
_cell.length_a   1.000
_cell.length_b   1.000
_cell.length_c   1.000
_cell.angle_alpha   90.00
_cell.angle_beta   90.00
_cell.angle_gamma   90.00
#
_symmetry.space_group_name_H-M   'P 1'
#
loop_
_entity.id
_entity.type
_entity.pdbx_description
1 polymer ?
#
loop_
_entity_poly.entity_id
_entity_poly.type
_entity_poly.pdbx_seq_one_letter_code
_entity_poly.pdbx_strand_id
1 'polypeptide(L)'
;MCCNDKRRKISFLSLIFGQQIMKSFEGRMASSFSVLKQLPYEKSSTLYLLSTIGVISIFLLLKLTRTRRNKSNNLPPSPPKLPLIGNLHQLGRLPHRSFHELSKKYGSLMFLQLGQIPTLVISSADTAKEITKNHDIIFSSRPQVTAAKIFVYRCKDVAFSPYSEEWRQKRKICVLELLSLKRVKSFQSIRQEEVVELVNSIRESCATSKVGSVINLSEMMIAASNNIVSRCVLGQKYDAPKDGRSNNFGDLGRKLMKHFADFCVGDFYPNLGWVDVLRGLIPEFKTTFAGLEACFDELIEEHKRMKKNNEEPLSIKKDFVEILLQVQEDSVLDFQLTGEAIKAILADMFVGGSDTTSTTLEWTFAELLKNPNVMKKAQEEVRRVVGRKSKVEENDVNQMNYLHCVIKESLRLHPPLPLLVPRETLSGVEVKGYDIPPKTRVFFNVWGIQRDPELWENPEDFLPERFENNQVDFKGQDFQFLPFGTGRRGCPGISFGLTSTEYILANLLYWFDWKLCDKNGQLLHDVDMSELCGLTVTKKVPLHVQPIPYYSNSVTKEESRDSPEFQNPNPDETKSNSCVHLLRELAERSTMGSPSGLATVQGRQPLFSFGLISDVQYADIPDGRSFHGVPRYYRHSILVLQRAVKEWNALQKHKFVMNFGDIVDGNCPKDQSLNAVKKVVDEFARFRGPVYHMIGNHCLYNLPRSKLLPILEIQSIDDGCAYYDFSPVPEYRFVVLDAFDISAVGWPKDHPRTLEALKFLRERNPNKDKNSPRGLVGLERRFLMFNGGIGKEQMEWLDRVLQDAMKLKQKVVICCHVPLDPGATEYEALLWNYDEVMDVIHRYNCVKVCLGGHNHRDGYSIDSHGVHHRVFEAALECPPGRNAYGNVDVYDDQISLVGIDRIESKRR
;
A
#
# COMPACT_ATOMS: atom_id res chain seq x y z
N MET A 1 -68.40 -4.97 36.81
CA MET A 1 -67.94 -3.74 36.12
C MET A 1 -66.44 -3.88 35.85
N CYS A 2 -66.08 -4.35 34.66
CA CYS A 2 -64.70 -4.52 34.24
C CYS A 2 -64.61 -4.06 32.77
N CYS A 3 -63.80 -3.05 32.50
CA CYS A 3 -63.65 -2.46 31.17
C CYS A 3 -62.17 -2.52 30.80
N ASN A 4 -61.80 -3.48 29.96
CA ASN A 4 -60.53 -3.51 29.26
C ASN A 4 -60.62 -4.52 28.12
N ASP A 5 -60.99 -4.09 26.91
CA ASP A 5 -60.57 -4.81 25.69
C ASP A 5 -60.77 -3.97 24.42
N LYS A 6 -59.65 -3.55 23.82
CA LYS A 6 -59.49 -3.29 22.38
C LYS A 6 -58.04 -2.89 22.10
N ARG A 7 -57.21 -3.87 21.75
CA ARG A 7 -56.27 -3.84 20.60
C ARG A 7 -55.33 -5.06 20.61
N ARG A 8 -55.14 -5.62 19.41
CA ARG A 8 -54.15 -6.63 18.97
C ARG A 8 -54.58 -8.11 19.07
N LYS A 9 -55.46 -8.51 18.15
CA LYS A 9 -55.34 -9.80 17.46
C LYS A 9 -55.03 -9.51 15.99
N ILE A 10 -53.82 -9.84 15.54
CA ILE A 10 -53.43 -10.36 14.21
C ILE A 10 -51.96 -10.74 14.37
N SER A 11 -51.67 -12.04 14.56
CA SER A 11 -50.37 -12.65 14.26
C SER A 11 -50.56 -14.15 14.19
N PHE A 12 -51.08 -14.63 13.06
CA PHE A 12 -51.02 -16.06 12.72
C PHE A 12 -50.84 -16.32 11.21
N LEU A 13 -50.52 -15.28 10.44
CA LEU A 13 -50.36 -15.35 8.97
C LEU A 13 -48.91 -15.14 8.50
N SER A 14 -47.99 -14.87 9.41
CA SER A 14 -46.56 -14.62 9.16
C SER A 14 -45.70 -15.89 9.20
N LEU A 15 -46.25 -17.04 9.58
CA LEU A 15 -45.48 -18.28 9.76
C LEU A 15 -45.33 -19.12 8.48
N ILE A 16 -46.23 -18.98 7.49
CA ILE A 16 -46.24 -19.86 6.30
C ILE A 16 -45.30 -19.37 5.19
N PHE A 17 -45.02 -18.06 5.10
CA PHE A 17 -44.09 -17.52 4.10
C PHE A 17 -42.61 -17.82 4.39
N GLY A 18 -42.27 -18.24 5.62
CA GLY A 18 -40.90 -18.66 5.99
C GLY A 18 -40.55 -20.08 5.51
N GLN A 19 -41.53 -20.96 5.31
CA GLN A 19 -41.27 -22.37 5.01
C GLN A 19 -40.86 -22.64 3.56
N GLN A 20 -41.27 -21.81 2.59
CA GLN A 20 -40.86 -21.98 1.20
C GLN A 20 -39.45 -21.43 0.92
N ILE A 21 -38.99 -20.47 1.74
CA ILE A 21 -37.62 -19.91 1.71
C ILE A 21 -36.63 -20.85 2.44
N MET A 22 -37.11 -21.64 3.42
CA MET A 22 -36.29 -22.61 4.15
C MET A 22 -35.88 -23.85 3.35
N LYS A 23 -36.59 -24.26 2.30
CA LYS A 23 -36.28 -25.50 1.56
C LYS A 23 -35.05 -25.43 0.64
N SER A 24 -34.40 -24.27 0.51
CA SER A 24 -33.11 -24.14 -0.20
C SER A 24 -31.89 -24.16 0.75
N PHE A 25 -32.10 -24.23 2.06
CA PHE A 25 -31.02 -24.06 3.04
C PHE A 25 -31.23 -24.96 4.26
N GLU A 26 -31.01 -26.26 4.08
CA GLU A 26 -30.75 -27.18 5.20
C GLU A 26 -29.37 -27.81 5.10
N GLY A 27 -28.63 -27.62 6.20
CA GLY A 27 -27.35 -28.21 6.51
C GLY A 27 -27.10 -28.03 8.00
N ARG A 28 -28.03 -28.54 8.81
CA ARG A 28 -28.00 -28.84 10.27
C ARG A 28 -29.38 -28.63 10.91
N MET A 29 -30.25 -29.63 10.79
CA MET A 29 -31.28 -29.94 11.80
C MET A 29 -31.63 -31.42 11.70
N ALA A 30 -30.70 -32.26 12.15
CA ALA A 30 -30.92 -33.69 12.31
C ALA A 30 -30.57 -34.09 13.75
N SER A 31 -31.27 -33.51 14.74
CA SER A 31 -31.32 -34.04 16.12
C SER A 31 -32.27 -33.25 17.02
N SER A 32 -33.50 -32.92 16.59
CA SER A 32 -34.52 -32.33 17.49
C SER A 32 -35.94 -32.44 16.94
N PHE A 33 -36.37 -33.62 16.48
CA PHE A 33 -37.81 -33.88 16.24
C PHE A 33 -38.16 -35.33 16.57
N SER A 34 -38.15 -35.65 17.86
CA SER A 34 -38.78 -36.87 18.40
C SER A 34 -39.92 -36.58 19.39
N VAL A 35 -40.44 -35.34 19.44
CA VAL A 35 -41.52 -34.96 20.39
C VAL A 35 -42.80 -34.44 19.72
N LEU A 36 -42.90 -34.45 18.37
CA LEU A 36 -44.12 -34.00 17.66
C LEU A 36 -44.92 -35.13 17.00
N LYS A 37 -44.91 -36.33 17.60
CA LYS A 37 -45.92 -37.37 17.33
C LYS A 37 -46.85 -37.47 18.52
N GLN A 38 -47.89 -36.63 18.55
CA GLN A 38 -49.23 -36.91 19.10
C GLN A 38 -50.00 -35.59 19.30
N LEU A 39 -50.68 -35.10 18.26
CA LEU A 39 -51.86 -34.23 18.44
C LEU A 39 -52.88 -34.54 17.33
N PRO A 40 -54.20 -34.50 17.63
CA PRO A 40 -55.23 -35.04 16.75
C PRO A 40 -55.57 -34.09 15.59
N TYR A 41 -55.90 -34.69 14.45
CA TYR A 41 -56.29 -34.02 13.21
C TYR A 41 -57.72 -33.48 13.31
N GLU A 42 -57.89 -32.18 13.57
CA GLU A 42 -59.19 -31.50 13.48
C GLU A 42 -59.38 -30.78 12.14
N LYS A 43 -60.54 -31.01 11.51
CA LYS A 43 -61.04 -30.44 10.24
C LYS A 43 -61.00 -28.90 10.14
N SER A 44 -60.77 -28.21 11.26
CA SER A 44 -60.64 -26.75 11.33
C SER A 44 -59.36 -26.24 10.63
N SER A 45 -58.27 -27.01 10.69
CA SER A 45 -56.95 -26.63 10.15
C SER A 45 -56.91 -26.54 8.61
N THR A 46 -57.68 -27.37 7.91
CA THR A 46 -57.84 -27.31 6.44
C THR A 46 -58.60 -26.06 5.96
N LEU A 47 -59.56 -25.56 6.75
CA LEU A 47 -60.36 -24.38 6.40
C LEU A 47 -59.54 -23.09 6.58
N TYR A 48 -58.69 -23.03 7.61
CA TYR A 48 -57.72 -21.94 7.78
C TYR A 48 -56.67 -21.95 6.67
N LEU A 49 -56.17 -23.12 6.26
CA LEU A 49 -55.22 -23.21 5.15
C LEU A 49 -55.85 -22.75 3.81
N LEU A 50 -57.09 -23.15 3.51
CA LEU A 50 -57.76 -22.73 2.28
C LEU A 50 -58.15 -21.24 2.28
N SER A 51 -58.57 -20.69 3.42
CA SER A 51 -58.87 -19.25 3.55
C SER A 51 -57.60 -18.39 3.47
N THR A 52 -56.48 -18.84 4.05
CA THR A 52 -55.19 -18.15 3.91
C THR A 52 -54.68 -18.18 2.47
N ILE A 53 -54.79 -19.30 1.76
CA ILE A 53 -54.49 -19.39 0.31
C ILE A 53 -55.42 -18.48 -0.50
N GLY A 54 -56.71 -18.43 -0.17
CA GLY A 54 -57.69 -17.56 -0.81
C GLY A 54 -57.37 -16.07 -0.63
N VAL A 55 -57.00 -15.64 0.57
CA VAL A 55 -56.61 -14.25 0.87
C VAL A 55 -55.29 -13.89 0.18
N ILE A 56 -54.31 -14.80 0.14
CA ILE A 56 -53.05 -14.61 -0.59
C ILE A 56 -53.33 -14.47 -2.09
N SER A 57 -54.21 -15.30 -2.64
CA SER A 57 -54.59 -15.27 -4.06
C SER A 57 -55.31 -13.97 -4.42
N ILE A 58 -56.24 -13.50 -3.57
CA ILE A 58 -56.95 -12.22 -3.74
C ILE A 58 -55.97 -11.03 -3.59
N PHE A 59 -55.03 -11.09 -2.65
CA PHE A 59 -54.02 -10.04 -2.48
C PHE A 59 -53.03 -9.98 -3.67
N LEU A 60 -52.66 -11.13 -4.23
CA LEU A 60 -51.87 -11.23 -5.45
C LEU A 60 -52.65 -10.70 -6.67
N LEU A 61 -53.94 -11.05 -6.81
CA LEU A 61 -54.85 -10.54 -7.84
C LEU A 61 -55.04 -9.01 -7.73
N LEU A 62 -55.23 -8.47 -6.52
CA LEU A 62 -55.37 -7.03 -6.30
C LEU A 62 -54.07 -6.25 -6.53
N LYS A 63 -52.89 -6.90 -6.40
CA LYS A 63 -51.61 -6.31 -6.82
C LYS A 63 -51.39 -6.40 -8.33
N LEU A 64 -51.87 -7.47 -8.98
CA LEU A 64 -51.86 -7.63 -10.44
C LEU A 64 -52.77 -6.61 -11.13
N THR A 65 -53.92 -6.26 -10.54
CA THR A 65 -54.84 -5.23 -11.07
C THR A 65 -54.42 -3.80 -10.75
N ARG A 66 -53.45 -3.60 -9.85
CA ARG A 66 -52.89 -2.30 -9.48
C ARG A 66 -51.54 -2.04 -10.15
N THR A 67 -51.38 -2.43 -11.40
CA THR A 67 -50.30 -1.91 -12.25
C THR A 67 -50.67 -0.48 -12.65
N ARG A 68 -50.36 0.50 -11.79
CA ARG A 68 -50.20 1.88 -12.25
C ARG A 68 -49.17 1.82 -13.39
N ARG A 69 -49.59 2.21 -14.59
CA ARG A 69 -48.75 2.35 -15.78
C ARG A 69 -47.75 3.47 -15.48
N ASN A 70 -46.66 3.15 -14.78
CA ASN A 70 -45.53 4.06 -14.66
C ASN A 70 -44.96 4.26 -16.07
N LYS A 71 -44.48 5.48 -16.36
CA LYS A 71 -43.70 5.74 -17.56
C LYS A 71 -42.70 4.59 -17.76
N SER A 72 -42.68 4.04 -18.97
CA SER A 72 -41.72 3.02 -19.39
C SER A 72 -40.33 3.65 -19.33
N ASN A 73 -39.68 3.59 -18.16
CA ASN A 73 -38.25 3.90 -18.08
C ASN A 73 -37.51 2.83 -18.88
N ASN A 74 -36.53 3.25 -19.66
CA ASN A 74 -35.71 2.33 -20.45
C ASN A 74 -34.72 1.62 -19.51
N LEU A 75 -35.20 0.67 -18.70
CA LEU A 75 -34.38 -0.06 -17.74
C LEU A 75 -33.45 -1.06 -18.46
N PRO A 76 -32.28 -1.39 -17.87
CA PRO A 76 -31.45 -2.47 -18.39
C PRO A 76 -32.20 -3.81 -18.46
N PRO A 77 -31.74 -4.76 -19.31
CA PRO A 77 -32.33 -6.08 -19.41
C PRO A 77 -32.48 -6.78 -18.06
N SER A 78 -33.59 -7.51 -17.88
CA SER A 78 -33.91 -8.15 -16.61
C SER A 78 -34.45 -9.57 -16.83
N PRO A 79 -33.96 -10.58 -16.07
CA PRO A 79 -34.60 -11.89 -16.04
C PRO A 79 -36.04 -11.82 -15.53
N PRO A 80 -36.92 -12.77 -15.95
CA PRO A 80 -38.27 -12.89 -15.42
C PRO A 80 -38.28 -12.95 -13.89
N LYS A 81 -39.12 -12.12 -13.28
CA LYS A 81 -39.21 -11.97 -11.82
C LYS A 81 -40.49 -12.60 -11.30
N LEU A 82 -40.43 -13.23 -10.12
CA LEU A 82 -41.62 -13.76 -9.45
C LEU A 82 -42.30 -12.68 -8.60
N PRO A 83 -43.63 -12.77 -8.38
CA PRO A 83 -44.32 -11.88 -7.47
C PRO A 83 -43.69 -11.92 -6.07
N LEU A 84 -43.64 -10.75 -5.40
CA LEU A 84 -43.09 -10.54 -4.06
C LEU A 84 -41.57 -10.72 -3.92
N ILE A 85 -41.01 -11.85 -4.37
CA ILE A 85 -39.58 -12.18 -4.19
C ILE A 85 -38.66 -11.66 -5.29
N GLY A 86 -39.23 -11.28 -6.43
CA GLY A 86 -38.49 -10.79 -7.58
C GLY A 86 -37.52 -11.85 -8.11
N ASN A 87 -36.24 -11.51 -8.18
CA ASN A 87 -35.16 -12.35 -8.73
C ASN A 87 -34.35 -13.09 -7.64
N LEU A 88 -34.73 -13.03 -6.36
CA LEU A 88 -34.01 -13.72 -5.27
C LEU A 88 -33.89 -15.24 -5.50
N HIS A 89 -34.92 -15.86 -6.10
CA HIS A 89 -34.96 -17.30 -6.38
C HIS A 89 -33.92 -17.77 -7.41
N GLN A 90 -33.27 -16.84 -8.13
CA GLN A 90 -32.27 -17.13 -9.15
C GLN A 90 -30.85 -17.06 -8.58
N LEU A 91 -30.70 -16.69 -7.31
CA LEU A 91 -29.41 -16.59 -6.64
C LEU A 91 -29.13 -17.87 -5.85
N GLY A 92 -28.05 -18.55 -6.20
CA GLY A 92 -27.55 -19.70 -5.44
C GLY A 92 -26.72 -19.28 -4.22
N ARG A 93 -26.02 -20.25 -3.63
CA ARG A 93 -25.10 -20.02 -2.49
C ARG A 93 -23.92 -19.12 -2.82
N LEU A 94 -23.59 -18.97 -4.12
CA LEU A 94 -22.51 -18.13 -4.63
C LEU A 94 -23.13 -17.07 -5.56
N PRO A 95 -23.53 -15.89 -5.02
CA PRO A 95 -24.22 -14.87 -5.81
C PRO A 95 -23.39 -14.35 -6.97
N HIS A 96 -22.08 -14.23 -6.83
CA HIS A 96 -21.17 -13.76 -7.89
C HIS A 96 -21.19 -14.68 -9.13
N ARG A 97 -21.18 -16.01 -8.94
CA ARG A 97 -21.34 -16.98 -10.03
C ARG A 97 -22.75 -16.94 -10.62
N SER A 98 -23.77 -16.85 -9.76
CA SER A 98 -25.17 -16.73 -10.22
C SER A 98 -25.37 -15.49 -11.10
N PHE A 99 -24.79 -14.36 -10.70
CA PHE A 99 -24.83 -13.13 -11.48
C PHE A 99 -24.04 -13.24 -12.78
N HIS A 100 -22.89 -13.91 -12.79
CA HIS A 100 -22.13 -14.13 -14.00
C HIS A 100 -22.92 -14.98 -15.02
N GLU A 101 -23.53 -16.08 -14.58
CA GLU A 101 -24.36 -16.93 -15.46
C GLU A 101 -25.59 -16.20 -15.99
N LEU A 102 -26.24 -15.36 -15.17
CA LEU A 102 -27.30 -14.48 -15.65
C LEU A 102 -26.77 -13.45 -16.66
N SER A 103 -25.59 -12.88 -16.45
CA SER A 103 -25.01 -11.89 -17.35
C SER A 103 -24.70 -12.44 -18.74
N LYS A 104 -24.33 -13.73 -18.86
CA LYS A 104 -24.16 -14.41 -20.15
C LYS A 104 -25.45 -14.45 -20.97
N LYS A 105 -26.62 -14.46 -20.31
CA LYS A 105 -27.93 -14.56 -20.99
C LYS A 105 -28.61 -13.20 -21.19
N TYR A 106 -28.48 -12.29 -20.23
CA TYR A 106 -29.21 -11.01 -20.23
C TYR A 106 -28.31 -9.81 -20.54
N GLY A 107 -27.00 -10.02 -20.68
CA GLY A 107 -26.02 -8.96 -20.93
C GLY A 107 -25.23 -8.58 -19.68
N SER A 108 -24.08 -7.94 -19.90
CA SER A 108 -23.12 -7.55 -18.86
C SER A 108 -23.60 -6.40 -17.97
N LEU A 109 -24.67 -5.69 -18.37
CA LEU A 109 -25.39 -4.71 -17.54
C LEU A 109 -26.83 -5.19 -17.38
N MET A 110 -27.20 -5.61 -16.17
CA MET A 110 -28.52 -6.19 -15.92
C MET A 110 -29.21 -5.58 -14.71
N PHE A 111 -30.54 -5.48 -14.80
CA PHE A 111 -31.40 -4.99 -13.74
C PHE A 111 -32.13 -6.15 -13.06
N LEU A 112 -32.14 -6.16 -11.73
CA LEU A 112 -32.75 -7.17 -10.90
C LEU A 112 -33.63 -6.51 -9.84
N GLN A 113 -34.67 -7.21 -9.43
CA GLN A 113 -35.52 -6.85 -8.31
C GLN A 113 -35.27 -7.85 -7.18
N LEU A 114 -34.48 -7.50 -6.17
CA LEU A 114 -34.20 -8.39 -5.04
C LEU A 114 -35.16 -8.05 -3.89
N GLY A 115 -36.27 -8.81 -3.79
CA GLY A 115 -37.38 -8.43 -2.93
C GLY A 115 -37.97 -7.07 -3.34
N GLN A 116 -37.92 -6.08 -2.45
CA GLN A 116 -38.36 -4.71 -2.73
C GLN A 116 -37.24 -3.78 -3.23
N ILE A 117 -36.00 -4.27 -3.33
CA ILE A 117 -34.83 -3.45 -3.64
C ILE A 117 -34.48 -3.54 -5.14
N PRO A 118 -34.55 -2.41 -5.89
CA PRO A 118 -34.02 -2.36 -7.25
C PRO A 118 -32.49 -2.51 -7.21
N THR A 119 -31.97 -3.38 -8.06
CA THR A 119 -30.57 -3.79 -8.07
C THR A 119 -30.00 -3.77 -9.48
N LEU A 120 -28.85 -3.14 -9.66
CA LEU A 120 -28.06 -3.15 -10.89
C LEU A 120 -26.84 -4.06 -10.68
N VAL A 121 -26.56 -4.90 -11.66
CA VAL A 121 -25.33 -5.72 -11.67
C VAL A 121 -24.51 -5.37 -12.90
N ILE A 122 -23.24 -5.06 -12.66
CA ILE A 122 -22.28 -4.65 -13.67
C ILE A 122 -21.20 -5.72 -13.76
N SER A 123 -21.09 -6.35 -14.93
CA SER A 123 -20.13 -7.41 -15.25
C SER A 123 -19.29 -7.07 -16.48
N SER A 124 -19.11 -5.78 -16.79
CA SER A 124 -18.29 -5.30 -17.92
C SER A 124 -17.30 -4.24 -17.46
N ALA A 125 -16.05 -4.36 -17.92
CA ALA A 125 -14.99 -3.38 -17.70
C ALA A 125 -15.35 -1.99 -18.26
N ASP A 126 -15.94 -1.94 -19.45
CA ASP A 126 -16.31 -0.68 -20.11
C ASP A 126 -17.41 0.08 -19.36
N THR A 127 -18.40 -0.64 -18.83
CA THR A 127 -19.45 -0.02 -18.02
C THR A 127 -18.90 0.43 -16.66
N ALA A 128 -18.01 -0.35 -16.04
CA ALA A 128 -17.32 0.06 -14.83
C ALA A 128 -16.47 1.33 -15.05
N LYS A 129 -15.81 1.44 -16.20
CA LYS A 129 -15.05 2.61 -16.66
C LYS A 129 -15.94 3.83 -16.87
N GLU A 130 -17.05 3.68 -17.59
CA GLU A 130 -18.02 4.76 -17.82
C GLU A 130 -18.56 5.30 -16.51
N ILE A 131 -19.00 4.43 -15.60
CA ILE A 131 -19.50 4.83 -14.28
C ILE A 131 -18.42 5.57 -13.50
N THR A 132 -17.19 5.07 -13.49
CA THR A 132 -16.09 5.68 -12.73
C THR A 132 -15.63 7.02 -13.32
N LYS A 133 -15.70 7.20 -14.64
CA LYS A 133 -15.27 8.44 -15.30
C LYS A 133 -16.35 9.51 -15.31
N ASN A 134 -17.61 9.12 -15.55
CA ASN A 134 -18.68 10.05 -15.88
C ASN A 134 -19.71 10.18 -14.75
N HIS A 135 -19.84 9.16 -13.88
CA HIS A 135 -20.94 9.07 -12.91
C HIS A 135 -20.47 8.71 -11.48
N ASP A 136 -19.17 8.88 -11.18
CA ASP A 136 -18.55 8.33 -9.96
C ASP A 136 -19.24 8.81 -8.68
N ILE A 137 -19.61 10.10 -8.57
CA ILE A 137 -20.33 10.63 -7.40
C ILE A 137 -21.70 9.96 -7.24
N ILE A 138 -22.46 9.82 -8.33
CA ILE A 138 -23.80 9.22 -8.32
C ILE A 138 -23.74 7.78 -7.80
N PHE A 139 -22.69 7.05 -8.20
CA PHE A 139 -22.44 5.67 -7.78
C PHE A 139 -21.52 5.57 -6.57
N SER A 140 -21.29 6.63 -5.79
CA SER A 140 -20.36 6.57 -4.64
C SER A 140 -21.05 6.33 -3.29
N SER A 141 -22.38 6.27 -3.22
CA SER A 141 -23.06 6.03 -1.94
C SER A 141 -23.14 4.54 -1.58
N ARG A 142 -23.58 4.25 -0.35
CA ARG A 142 -23.69 2.91 0.21
C ARG A 142 -25.10 2.64 0.72
N PRO A 143 -25.65 1.42 0.52
CA PRO A 143 -26.88 1.01 1.17
C PRO A 143 -26.63 0.75 2.66
N GLN A 144 -27.55 1.19 3.52
CA GLN A 144 -27.46 1.00 4.97
C GLN A 144 -28.06 -0.35 5.39
N VAL A 145 -27.29 -1.42 5.17
CA VAL A 145 -27.66 -2.80 5.52
C VAL A 145 -27.71 -3.01 7.04
N THR A 146 -28.46 -4.01 7.48
CA THR A 146 -28.84 -4.20 8.89
C THR A 146 -27.63 -4.48 9.78
N ALA A 147 -26.72 -5.34 9.34
CA ALA A 147 -25.46 -5.61 10.03
C ALA A 147 -24.63 -4.32 10.20
N ALA A 148 -24.40 -3.55 9.12
CA ALA A 148 -23.62 -2.32 9.16
C ALA A 148 -24.24 -1.26 10.11
N LYS A 149 -25.57 -1.12 10.12
CA LYS A 149 -26.23 -0.18 11.04
C LYS A 149 -25.97 -0.49 12.51
N ILE A 150 -25.79 -1.78 12.85
CA ILE A 150 -25.54 -2.22 14.22
C ILE A 150 -24.05 -2.15 14.53
N PHE A 151 -23.20 -2.81 13.73
CA PHE A 151 -21.80 -3.02 14.11
C PHE A 151 -20.90 -1.80 13.93
N VAL A 152 -21.24 -0.90 13.02
CA VAL A 152 -20.42 0.29 12.71
C VAL A 152 -21.18 1.58 12.98
N TYR A 153 -21.86 1.62 14.13
CA TYR A 153 -22.45 2.84 14.71
C TYR A 153 -23.36 3.61 13.75
N ARG A 154 -24.38 2.95 13.19
CA ARG A 154 -25.28 3.51 12.17
C ARG A 154 -24.55 4.01 10.90
N CYS A 155 -23.52 3.27 10.51
CA CYS A 155 -22.67 3.56 9.35
C CYS A 155 -21.86 4.87 9.50
N LYS A 156 -21.26 5.07 10.68
CA LYS A 156 -20.31 6.17 10.95
C LYS A 156 -18.87 5.84 10.54
N ASP A 157 -18.63 4.65 10.02
CA ASP A 157 -17.38 4.16 9.45
C ASP A 157 -17.04 4.77 8.08
N VAL A 158 -16.12 4.15 7.33
CA VAL A 158 -15.70 4.57 5.98
C VAL A 158 -16.18 3.60 4.90
N ALA A 159 -16.30 2.31 5.20
CA ALA A 159 -16.67 1.27 4.25
C ALA A 159 -18.15 1.34 3.83
N PHE A 160 -19.07 1.46 4.79
CA PHE A 160 -20.53 1.40 4.66
C PHE A 160 -21.23 2.75 4.80
N SER A 161 -20.52 3.81 5.19
CA SER A 161 -21.11 5.14 5.30
C SER A 161 -21.54 5.72 3.94
N PRO A 162 -22.73 6.36 3.86
CA PRO A 162 -23.16 7.09 2.67
C PRO A 162 -22.15 8.14 2.21
N TYR A 163 -22.18 8.50 0.93
CA TYR A 163 -21.27 9.53 0.42
C TYR A 163 -21.66 10.91 0.96
N SER A 164 -20.72 11.57 1.65
CA SER A 164 -20.89 12.91 2.22
C SER A 164 -19.53 13.60 2.38
N GLU A 165 -19.52 14.89 2.74
CA GLU A 165 -18.28 15.59 3.08
C GLU A 165 -17.61 14.98 4.32
N GLU A 166 -18.38 14.63 5.36
CA GLU A 166 -17.87 13.94 6.55
C GLU A 166 -17.18 12.61 6.17
N TRP A 167 -17.78 11.85 5.26
CA TRP A 167 -17.15 10.62 4.76
C TRP A 167 -15.82 10.90 4.04
N ARG A 168 -15.75 11.97 3.22
CA ARG A 168 -14.50 12.35 2.54
C ARG A 168 -13.39 12.69 3.54
N GLN A 169 -13.73 13.40 4.61
CA GLN A 169 -12.76 13.76 5.64
C GLN A 169 -12.29 12.53 6.44
N LYS A 170 -13.20 11.64 6.86
CA LYS A 170 -12.82 10.36 7.50
C LYS A 170 -11.94 9.49 6.59
N ARG A 171 -12.26 9.43 5.30
CA ARG A 171 -11.42 8.72 4.31
C ARG A 171 -10.05 9.36 4.17
N LYS A 172 -9.97 10.69 4.18
CA LYS A 172 -8.69 11.43 4.14
C LYS A 172 -7.82 11.10 5.35
N ILE A 173 -8.39 11.07 6.56
CA ILE A 173 -7.68 10.65 7.78
C ILE A 173 -7.12 9.23 7.61
N CYS A 174 -7.95 8.28 7.17
CA CYS A 174 -7.50 6.90 6.97
C CYS A 174 -6.35 6.81 5.97
N VAL A 175 -6.42 7.52 4.85
CA VAL A 175 -5.38 7.46 3.79
C VAL A 175 -4.08 8.15 4.20
N LEU A 176 -4.17 9.31 4.87
CA LEU A 176 -2.98 10.11 5.19
C LEU A 176 -2.30 9.66 6.48
N GLU A 177 -3.08 9.36 7.52
CA GLU A 177 -2.55 9.11 8.86
C GLU A 177 -2.33 7.61 9.16
N LEU A 178 -3.26 6.76 8.70
CA LEU A 178 -3.28 5.33 9.03
C LEU A 178 -2.65 4.45 7.93
N LEU A 179 -2.93 4.74 6.66
CA LEU A 179 -2.61 3.84 5.53
C LEU A 179 -1.62 4.45 4.53
N SER A 180 -0.94 5.55 4.90
CA SER A 180 0.11 6.12 4.07
C SER A 180 1.31 5.17 3.96
N LEU A 181 2.05 5.25 2.84
CA LEU A 181 3.25 4.41 2.64
C LEU A 181 4.25 4.52 3.80
N LYS A 182 4.42 5.73 4.36
CA LYS A 182 5.25 5.97 5.54
C LYS A 182 4.74 5.17 6.75
N ARG A 183 3.43 5.19 7.00
CA ARG A 183 2.83 4.46 8.12
C ARG A 183 2.95 2.95 7.91
N VAL A 184 2.65 2.45 6.71
CA VAL A 184 2.81 1.02 6.37
C VAL A 184 4.25 0.55 6.56
N LYS A 185 5.25 1.33 6.09
CA LYS A 185 6.67 1.04 6.32
C LYS A 185 7.02 1.04 7.81
N SER A 186 6.42 1.94 8.61
CA SER A 186 6.68 1.96 10.05
C SER A 186 6.31 0.63 10.72
N PHE A 187 5.31 -0.11 10.24
CA PHE A 187 4.94 -1.42 10.81
C PHE A 187 5.80 -2.61 10.35
N GLN A 188 6.92 -2.37 9.65
CA GLN A 188 7.84 -3.42 9.21
C GLN A 188 8.28 -4.36 10.33
N SER A 189 8.65 -3.83 11.50
CA SER A 189 9.10 -4.66 12.63
C SER A 189 8.00 -5.60 13.13
N ILE A 190 6.75 -5.13 13.20
CA ILE A 190 5.60 -5.96 13.57
C ILE A 190 5.45 -7.12 12.59
N ARG A 191 5.48 -6.85 11.28
CA ARG A 191 5.42 -7.91 10.25
C ARG A 191 6.57 -8.90 10.38
N GLN A 192 7.78 -8.41 10.60
CA GLN A 192 8.95 -9.26 10.78
C GLN A 192 8.81 -10.20 11.97
N GLU A 193 8.40 -9.67 13.13
CA GLU A 193 8.20 -10.45 14.36
C GLU A 193 7.13 -11.53 14.16
N GLU A 194 5.95 -11.19 13.62
CA GLU A 194 4.86 -12.16 13.44
C GLU A 194 5.21 -13.25 12.41
N VAL A 195 5.95 -12.90 11.35
CA VAL A 195 6.38 -13.90 10.36
C VAL A 195 7.50 -14.80 10.90
N VAL A 196 8.39 -14.27 11.74
CA VAL A 196 9.39 -15.09 12.44
C VAL A 196 8.71 -16.09 13.36
N GLU A 197 7.68 -15.67 14.11
CA GLU A 197 6.88 -16.57 14.95
C GLU A 197 6.19 -17.65 14.10
N LEU A 198 5.55 -17.27 12.99
CA LEU A 198 4.94 -18.23 12.05
C LEU A 198 5.94 -19.28 11.57
N VAL A 199 7.11 -18.85 11.08
CA VAL A 199 8.16 -19.75 10.58
C VAL A 199 8.68 -20.67 11.69
N ASN A 200 8.87 -20.14 12.91
CA ASN A 200 9.33 -20.93 14.05
C ASN A 200 8.29 -21.98 14.46
N SER A 201 7.00 -21.63 14.53
CA SER A 201 5.93 -22.59 14.82
C SER A 201 5.86 -23.72 13.77
N ILE A 202 6.11 -23.41 12.49
CA ILE A 202 6.21 -24.43 11.44
C ILE A 202 7.43 -25.33 11.67
N ARG A 203 8.60 -24.76 11.98
CA ARG A 203 9.84 -25.53 12.27
C ARG A 203 9.69 -26.43 13.50
N GLU A 204 9.09 -25.93 14.57
CA GLU A 204 8.81 -26.70 15.78
C GLU A 204 7.89 -27.88 15.49
N SER A 205 6.86 -27.65 14.66
CA SER A 205 5.97 -28.72 14.19
C SER A 205 6.74 -29.79 13.39
N CYS A 206 7.75 -29.39 12.60
CA CYS A 206 8.64 -30.32 11.90
C CYS A 206 9.53 -31.13 12.87
N ALA A 207 10.05 -30.49 13.92
CA ALA A 207 11.04 -31.08 14.82
C ALA A 207 10.45 -32.02 15.88
N THR A 208 9.23 -31.75 16.35
CA THR A 208 8.59 -32.47 17.47
C THR A 208 7.87 -33.76 17.05
N SER A 209 7.71 -33.99 15.75
CA SER A 209 6.85 -35.06 15.24
C SER A 209 7.66 -36.18 14.58
N LYS A 210 7.39 -37.43 14.96
CA LYS A 210 7.89 -38.61 14.22
C LYS A 210 7.35 -38.52 12.78
N VAL A 211 8.24 -38.38 11.79
CA VAL A 211 8.02 -38.42 10.33
C VAL A 211 6.65 -37.89 9.87
N GLY A 212 6.61 -36.61 9.45
CA GLY A 212 5.54 -36.07 8.60
C GLY A 212 4.35 -35.42 9.30
N SER A 213 4.59 -34.51 10.25
CA SER A 213 3.53 -33.69 10.84
C SER A 213 2.81 -32.86 9.78
N VAL A 214 1.50 -33.07 9.72
CA VAL A 214 0.60 -32.21 8.96
C VAL A 214 0.21 -31.03 9.82
N ILE A 215 0.33 -29.83 9.24
CA ILE A 215 -0.15 -28.59 9.84
C ILE A 215 -1.35 -28.06 9.07
N ASN A 216 -2.22 -27.34 9.76
CA ASN A 216 -3.26 -26.54 9.13
C ASN A 216 -2.66 -25.16 8.78
N LEU A 217 -2.13 -25.04 7.57
CA LEU A 217 -1.46 -23.81 7.12
C LEU A 217 -2.45 -22.64 6.99
N SER A 218 -3.71 -22.90 6.62
CA SER A 218 -4.75 -21.87 6.55
C SER A 218 -4.93 -21.16 7.90
N GLU A 219 -5.12 -21.92 8.99
CA GLU A 219 -5.26 -21.36 10.35
C GLU A 219 -4.02 -20.55 10.76
N MET A 220 -2.82 -21.05 10.44
CA MET A 220 -1.57 -20.37 10.76
C MET A 220 -1.38 -19.05 9.98
N MET A 221 -1.73 -19.02 8.69
CA MET A 221 -1.70 -17.79 7.89
C MET A 221 -2.76 -16.78 8.35
N ILE A 222 -3.97 -17.25 8.71
CA ILE A 222 -5.02 -16.41 9.30
C ILE A 222 -4.51 -15.79 10.61
N ALA A 223 -3.92 -16.59 11.50
CA ALA A 223 -3.39 -16.11 12.77
C ALA A 223 -2.29 -15.06 12.57
N ALA A 224 -1.32 -15.32 11.70
CA ALA A 224 -0.24 -14.38 11.41
C ALA A 224 -0.75 -13.05 10.83
N SER A 225 -1.66 -13.11 9.84
CA SER A 225 -2.30 -11.93 9.26
C SER A 225 -3.06 -11.12 10.31
N ASN A 226 -3.86 -11.80 11.13
CA ASN A 226 -4.66 -11.15 12.17
C ASN A 226 -3.79 -10.56 13.28
N ASN A 227 -2.68 -11.20 13.66
CA ASN A 227 -1.74 -10.63 14.62
C ASN A 227 -1.11 -9.34 14.10
N ILE A 228 -0.67 -9.32 12.84
CA ILE A 228 -0.10 -8.12 12.22
C ILE A 228 -1.13 -6.99 12.28
N VAL A 229 -2.37 -7.24 11.85
CA VAL A 229 -3.44 -6.24 11.85
C VAL A 229 -3.79 -5.80 13.27
N SER A 230 -4.01 -6.72 14.20
CA SER A 230 -4.30 -6.40 15.61
C SER A 230 -3.22 -5.51 16.22
N ARG A 231 -1.93 -5.84 16.04
CA ARG A 231 -0.85 -5.05 16.61
C ARG A 231 -0.75 -3.66 15.99
N CYS A 232 -1.03 -3.52 14.69
CA CYS A 232 -1.01 -2.22 14.02
C CYS A 232 -2.24 -1.35 14.37
N VAL A 233 -3.41 -1.97 14.50
CA VAL A 233 -4.70 -1.28 14.68
C VAL A 233 -5.01 -1.03 16.16
N LEU A 234 -4.73 -2.01 17.02
CA LEU A 234 -5.16 -2.07 18.42
C LEU A 234 -3.98 -1.98 19.41
N GLY A 235 -2.74 -2.03 18.94
CA GLY A 235 -1.55 -2.03 19.80
C GLY A 235 -1.24 -3.36 20.48
N GLN A 236 -2.09 -4.38 20.33
CA GLN A 236 -1.96 -5.68 21.00
C GLN A 236 -2.12 -6.87 20.04
N LYS A 237 -1.63 -8.06 20.43
CA LYS A 237 -1.76 -9.29 19.62
C LYS A 237 -3.20 -9.79 19.53
N TYR A 238 -3.46 -10.59 18.51
CA TYR A 238 -4.71 -11.35 18.42
C TYR A 238 -4.62 -12.53 19.40
N ASP A 239 -5.44 -12.52 20.45
CA ASP A 239 -5.59 -13.69 21.30
C ASP A 239 -6.47 -14.73 20.59
N ALA A 240 -5.87 -15.81 20.10
CA ALA A 240 -6.64 -17.00 19.74
C ALA A 240 -7.28 -17.61 21.01
N PRO A 241 -8.51 -18.15 20.94
CA PRO A 241 -9.20 -18.66 22.12
C PRO A 241 -8.43 -19.82 22.76
N LYS A 242 -7.82 -19.57 23.93
CA LYS A 242 -7.10 -20.61 24.70
C LYS A 242 -8.04 -21.39 25.64
N ASP A 243 -9.07 -20.75 26.20
CA ASP A 243 -9.85 -21.32 27.31
C ASP A 243 -11.39 -21.13 27.22
N GLY A 244 -11.95 -20.94 26.02
CA GLY A 244 -13.41 -20.85 25.84
C GLY A 244 -14.09 -19.61 26.46
N ARG A 245 -13.32 -18.63 26.97
CA ARG A 245 -13.84 -17.28 27.30
C ARG A 245 -14.10 -16.51 26.00
N SER A 246 -15.37 -16.47 25.60
CA SER A 246 -15.85 -16.18 24.23
C SER A 246 -15.86 -14.71 23.75
N ASN A 247 -15.12 -13.81 24.42
CA ASN A 247 -15.30 -12.35 24.28
C ASN A 247 -13.99 -11.58 24.01
N ASN A 248 -12.93 -12.23 23.54
CA ASN A 248 -11.75 -11.48 23.08
C ASN A 248 -12.01 -10.86 21.70
N PHE A 249 -11.21 -9.85 21.35
CA PHE A 249 -11.41 -9.07 20.12
C PHE A 249 -11.36 -9.95 18.85
N GLY A 250 -10.54 -10.99 18.88
CA GLY A 250 -10.36 -11.89 17.75
C GLY A 250 -11.57 -12.77 17.45
N ASP A 251 -12.18 -13.35 18.47
CA ASP A 251 -13.40 -14.14 18.35
C ASP A 251 -14.59 -13.27 17.93
N LEU A 252 -14.68 -12.07 18.50
CA LEU A 252 -15.71 -11.10 18.16
C LEU A 252 -15.57 -10.61 16.72
N GLY A 253 -14.34 -10.38 16.24
CA GLY A 253 -14.06 -10.04 14.84
C GLY A 253 -14.49 -11.12 13.86
N ARG A 254 -14.25 -12.40 14.18
CA ARG A 254 -14.72 -13.53 13.34
C ARG A 254 -16.25 -13.63 13.33
N LYS A 255 -16.90 -13.45 14.49
CA LYS A 255 -18.38 -13.39 14.58
C LYS A 255 -18.93 -12.23 13.76
N LEU A 256 -18.32 -11.05 13.85
CA LEU A 256 -18.66 -9.86 13.08
C LEU A 256 -18.64 -10.15 11.56
N MET A 257 -17.58 -10.79 11.06
CA MET A 257 -17.47 -11.16 9.65
C MET A 257 -18.55 -12.12 9.19
N LYS A 258 -18.86 -13.13 10.01
CA LYS A 258 -19.96 -14.05 9.75
C LYS A 258 -21.30 -13.30 9.68
N HIS A 259 -21.53 -12.36 10.59
CA HIS A 259 -22.78 -11.59 10.63
C HIS A 259 -22.96 -10.63 9.45
N PHE A 260 -21.88 -10.11 8.87
CA PHE A 260 -21.97 -9.35 7.62
C PHE A 260 -22.44 -10.19 6.42
N ALA A 261 -22.29 -11.52 6.49
CA ALA A 261 -22.76 -12.44 5.46
C ALA A 261 -24.19 -12.96 5.72
N ASP A 262 -24.78 -12.70 6.89
CA ASP A 262 -26.10 -13.22 7.24
C ASP A 262 -27.22 -12.57 6.41
N PHE A 263 -28.15 -13.40 5.94
CA PHE A 263 -29.32 -12.93 5.21
C PHE A 263 -30.33 -12.25 6.14
N CYS A 264 -30.39 -10.92 6.07
CA CYS A 264 -31.37 -10.09 6.77
C CYS A 264 -32.60 -9.82 5.88
N VAL A 265 -33.80 -10.19 6.34
CA VAL A 265 -35.05 -9.94 5.62
C VAL A 265 -35.26 -8.44 5.44
N GLY A 266 -34.93 -7.62 6.44
CA GLY A 266 -35.04 -6.16 6.40
C GLY A 266 -34.22 -5.50 5.29
N ASP A 267 -33.13 -6.13 4.83
CA ASP A 267 -32.27 -5.59 3.77
C ASP A 267 -32.85 -5.77 2.36
N PHE A 268 -33.87 -6.62 2.21
CA PHE A 268 -34.62 -6.82 0.97
C PHE A 268 -36.10 -6.40 1.10
N TYR A 269 -36.63 -6.36 2.32
CA TYR A 269 -38.01 -5.98 2.65
C TYR A 269 -38.00 -5.06 3.88
N PRO A 270 -37.76 -3.74 3.72
CA PRO A 270 -37.59 -2.83 4.85
C PRO A 270 -38.74 -2.86 5.88
N ASN A 271 -39.99 -3.02 5.40
CA ASN A 271 -41.18 -3.09 6.27
C ASN A 271 -41.31 -4.42 7.03
N LEU A 272 -40.52 -5.44 6.70
CA LEU A 272 -40.50 -6.76 7.35
C LEU A 272 -39.24 -6.99 8.19
N GLY A 273 -38.46 -5.95 8.50
CA GLY A 273 -37.25 -6.08 9.33
C GLY A 273 -37.51 -6.62 10.75
N TRP A 274 -38.75 -6.57 11.25
CA TRP A 274 -39.13 -7.21 12.52
C TRP A 274 -38.99 -8.74 12.49
N VAL A 275 -39.00 -9.36 11.30
CA VAL A 275 -38.76 -10.81 11.15
C VAL A 275 -37.36 -11.18 11.63
N ASP A 276 -36.36 -10.33 11.39
CA ASP A 276 -34.99 -10.57 11.85
C ASP A 276 -34.87 -10.49 13.38
N VAL A 277 -35.78 -9.77 14.05
CA VAL A 277 -35.88 -9.78 15.51
C VAL A 277 -36.45 -11.12 16.00
N LEU A 278 -37.51 -11.62 15.36
CA LEU A 278 -38.13 -12.90 15.74
C LEU A 278 -37.24 -14.11 15.45
N ARG A 279 -36.40 -14.03 14.40
CA ARG A 279 -35.40 -15.06 14.08
C ARG A 279 -34.24 -15.12 15.08
N GLY A 280 -34.15 -14.18 16.01
CA GLY A 280 -33.04 -14.08 16.97
C GLY A 280 -31.79 -13.40 16.40
N LEU A 281 -31.79 -13.00 15.13
CA LEU A 281 -30.62 -12.42 14.45
C LEU A 281 -30.23 -11.05 15.02
N ILE A 282 -31.21 -10.15 15.22
CA ILE A 282 -30.95 -8.82 15.81
C ILE A 282 -30.43 -8.92 17.25
N PRO A 283 -31.02 -9.73 18.16
CA PRO A 283 -30.42 -10.01 19.46
C PRO A 283 -28.98 -10.50 19.38
N GLU A 284 -28.68 -11.47 18.51
CA GLU A 284 -27.33 -12.02 18.33
C GLU A 284 -26.34 -10.94 17.86
N PHE A 285 -26.73 -10.11 16.89
CA PHE A 285 -25.91 -8.98 16.44
C PHE A 285 -25.62 -7.99 17.57
N LYS A 286 -26.63 -7.68 18.39
CA LYS A 286 -26.46 -6.77 19.54
C LYS A 286 -25.54 -7.37 20.60
N THR A 287 -25.59 -8.67 20.84
CA THR A 287 -24.66 -9.35 21.77
C THR A 287 -23.22 -9.26 21.26
N THR A 288 -22.97 -9.54 19.99
CA THR A 288 -21.63 -9.40 19.39
C THR A 288 -21.17 -7.94 19.41
N PHE A 289 -22.05 -6.99 19.09
CA PHE A 289 -21.74 -5.56 19.15
C PHE A 289 -21.39 -5.10 20.56
N ALA A 290 -22.14 -5.51 21.58
CA ALA A 290 -21.84 -5.15 22.97
C ALA A 290 -20.47 -5.67 23.43
N GLY A 291 -20.07 -6.87 22.99
CA GLY A 291 -18.72 -7.38 23.22
C GLY A 291 -17.64 -6.52 22.56
N LEU A 292 -17.83 -6.17 21.28
CA LEU A 292 -16.89 -5.31 20.55
C LEU A 292 -16.79 -3.92 21.18
N GLU A 293 -17.93 -3.34 21.56
CA GLU A 293 -18.00 -2.04 22.20
C GLU A 293 -17.22 -2.02 23.52
N ALA A 294 -17.41 -3.04 24.37
CA ALA A 294 -16.66 -3.19 25.61
C ALA A 294 -15.13 -3.27 25.36
N CYS A 295 -14.70 -4.07 24.38
CA CYS A 295 -13.28 -4.16 24.04
C CYS A 295 -12.72 -2.82 23.56
N PHE A 296 -13.45 -2.09 22.71
CA PHE A 296 -12.98 -0.79 22.23
C PHE A 296 -12.95 0.26 23.35
N ASP A 297 -13.92 0.25 24.26
CA ASP A 297 -13.92 1.15 25.41
C ASP A 297 -12.74 0.90 26.34
N GLU A 298 -12.49 -0.36 26.70
CA GLU A 298 -11.34 -0.75 27.51
C GLU A 298 -10.03 -0.30 26.86
N LEU A 299 -9.88 -0.56 25.56
CA LEU A 299 -8.68 -0.25 24.81
C LEU A 299 -8.45 1.26 24.68
N ILE A 300 -9.49 2.05 24.40
CA ILE A 300 -9.39 3.52 24.32
C ILE A 300 -9.03 4.12 25.69
N GLU A 301 -9.65 3.64 26.77
CA GLU A 301 -9.37 4.13 28.12
C GLU A 301 -7.95 3.76 28.58
N GLU A 302 -7.46 2.58 28.21
CA GLU A 302 -6.06 2.18 28.45
C GLU A 302 -5.08 3.14 27.77
N HIS A 303 -5.28 3.45 26.48
CA HIS A 303 -4.42 4.38 25.74
C HIS A 303 -4.43 5.80 26.35
N LYS A 304 -5.61 6.29 26.76
CA LYS A 304 -5.72 7.58 27.46
C LYS A 304 -4.99 7.58 28.79
N ARG A 305 -5.06 6.48 29.55
CA ARG A 305 -4.38 6.32 30.84
C ARG A 305 -2.86 6.33 30.68
N MET A 306 -2.32 5.55 29.75
CA MET A 306 -0.87 5.52 29.48
C MET A 306 -0.34 6.90 29.10
N LYS A 307 -1.07 7.61 28.23
CA LYS A 307 -0.74 8.99 27.84
C LYS A 307 -0.73 9.96 29.02
N LYS A 308 -1.70 9.85 29.93
CA LYS A 308 -1.80 10.72 31.12
C LYS A 308 -0.65 10.49 32.11
N ASN A 309 -0.19 9.25 32.22
CA ASN A 309 0.85 8.87 33.17
C ASN A 309 2.29 9.08 32.63
N ASN A 310 2.46 9.61 31.41
CA ASN A 310 3.75 9.64 30.69
C ASN A 310 4.44 8.27 30.67
N GLU A 311 3.67 7.18 30.66
CA GLU A 311 4.21 5.83 30.55
C GLU A 311 4.74 5.64 29.12
N GLU A 312 5.93 5.05 28.98
CA GLU A 312 6.44 4.70 27.65
C GLU A 312 5.47 3.71 27.00
N PRO A 313 5.05 3.94 25.74
CA PRO A 313 4.15 3.01 25.06
C PRO A 313 4.79 1.61 24.98
N LEU A 314 3.95 0.57 25.09
CA LEU A 314 4.34 -0.85 24.95
C LEU A 314 5.06 -1.17 23.62
N SER A 315 4.95 -0.26 22.65
CA SER A 315 5.54 -0.30 21.32
C SER A 315 6.24 1.04 21.03
N ILE A 316 7.45 1.00 20.46
CA ILE A 316 8.21 2.18 19.99
C ILE A 316 7.41 2.98 18.91
N LYS A 317 6.32 2.43 18.37
CA LYS A 317 5.57 2.98 17.23
C LYS A 317 4.08 3.12 17.55
N LYS A 318 3.51 4.29 17.18
CA LYS A 318 2.09 4.61 17.35
C LYS A 318 1.19 3.69 16.51
N ASP A 319 0.27 2.97 17.16
CA ASP A 319 -0.83 2.24 16.54
C ASP A 319 -1.97 3.17 16.08
N PHE A 320 -3.01 2.60 15.46
CA PHE A 320 -4.13 3.39 14.93
C PHE A 320 -5.00 4.03 16.02
N VAL A 321 -5.10 3.44 17.21
CA VAL A 321 -5.87 4.01 18.31
C VAL A 321 -5.21 5.30 18.76
N GLU A 322 -3.92 5.25 19.03
CA GLU A 322 -3.16 6.43 19.46
C GLU A 322 -3.22 7.55 18.41
N ILE A 323 -3.08 7.21 17.12
CA ILE A 323 -3.16 8.19 16.02
C ILE A 323 -4.55 8.83 15.95
N LEU A 324 -5.62 8.04 16.03
CA LEU A 324 -6.98 8.57 15.93
C LEU A 324 -7.34 9.45 17.14
N LEU A 325 -6.86 9.12 18.33
CA LEU A 325 -7.00 9.96 19.52
C LEU A 325 -6.23 11.29 19.36
N GLN A 326 -5.03 11.27 18.79
CA GLN A 326 -4.27 12.50 18.48
C GLN A 326 -5.00 13.38 17.47
N VAL A 327 -5.49 12.79 16.37
CA VAL A 327 -6.28 13.50 15.36
C VAL A 327 -7.57 14.10 15.95
N GLN A 328 -8.19 13.43 16.92
CA GLN A 328 -9.37 13.95 17.63
C GLN A 328 -9.03 15.17 18.51
N GLU A 329 -7.85 15.20 19.14
CA GLU A 329 -7.43 16.30 20.02
C GLU A 329 -6.95 17.54 19.25
N ASP A 330 -6.23 17.35 18.15
CA ASP A 330 -5.52 18.42 17.43
C ASP A 330 -6.44 19.52 16.86
N SER A 331 -7.77 19.33 16.83
CA SER A 331 -8.78 20.35 16.44
C SER A 331 -8.54 21.02 15.06
N VAL A 332 -7.73 20.41 14.19
CA VAL A 332 -7.41 20.89 12.82
C VAL A 332 -8.51 20.55 11.80
N LEU A 333 -9.52 19.77 12.20
CA LEU A 333 -10.58 19.29 11.31
C LEU A 333 -11.79 20.22 11.30
N ASP A 334 -12.31 20.54 10.10
CA ASP A 334 -13.59 21.22 9.91
C ASP A 334 -14.82 20.39 10.34
N PHE A 335 -14.60 19.21 10.95
CA PHE A 335 -15.63 18.32 11.49
C PHE A 335 -15.14 17.62 12.76
N GLN A 336 -16.06 17.34 13.68
CA GLN A 336 -15.72 16.65 14.93
C GLN A 336 -15.63 15.13 14.72
N LEU A 337 -14.44 14.56 14.93
CA LEU A 337 -14.26 13.10 14.97
C LEU A 337 -14.78 12.55 16.30
N THR A 338 -15.96 11.95 16.31
CA THR A 338 -16.59 11.43 17.54
C THR A 338 -15.97 10.10 18.00
N GLY A 339 -16.11 9.76 19.29
CA GLY A 339 -15.67 8.46 19.82
C GLY A 339 -16.30 7.27 19.08
N GLU A 340 -17.59 7.35 18.75
CA GLU A 340 -18.25 6.33 17.92
C GLU A 340 -17.63 6.21 16.52
N ALA A 341 -17.24 7.33 15.89
CA ALA A 341 -16.58 7.30 14.59
C ALA A 341 -15.17 6.69 14.67
N ILE A 342 -14.43 6.94 15.76
CA ILE A 342 -13.13 6.30 16.02
C ILE A 342 -13.32 4.78 16.11
N LYS A 343 -14.22 4.30 16.97
CA LYS A 343 -14.52 2.86 17.10
C LYS A 343 -14.97 2.23 15.78
N ALA A 344 -15.81 2.94 15.01
CA ALA A 344 -16.25 2.50 13.69
C ALA A 344 -15.08 2.38 12.69
N ILE A 345 -14.14 3.34 12.69
CA ILE A 345 -12.93 3.31 11.84
C ILE A 345 -12.01 2.16 12.28
N LEU A 346 -11.81 1.93 13.58
CA LEU A 346 -11.00 0.82 14.08
C LEU A 346 -11.57 -0.54 13.66
N ALA A 347 -12.90 -0.70 13.75
CA ALA A 347 -13.57 -1.89 13.24
C ALA A 347 -13.35 -2.09 11.73
N ASP A 348 -13.47 -1.03 10.93
CA ASP A 348 -13.18 -1.05 9.49
C ASP A 348 -11.74 -1.48 9.19
N MET A 349 -10.76 -0.90 9.87
CA MET A 349 -9.34 -1.20 9.65
C MET A 349 -9.02 -2.65 10.02
N PHE A 350 -9.55 -3.12 11.15
CA PHE A 350 -9.36 -4.49 11.59
C PHE A 350 -9.99 -5.51 10.63
N VAL A 351 -11.28 -5.34 10.33
CA VAL A 351 -12.03 -6.23 9.42
C VAL A 351 -11.43 -6.21 8.02
N GLY A 352 -11.20 -5.01 7.48
CA GLY A 352 -10.69 -4.83 6.13
C GLY A 352 -9.28 -5.39 5.94
N GLY A 353 -8.40 -5.22 6.92
CA GLY A 353 -7.01 -5.68 6.87
C GLY A 353 -6.83 -7.17 7.16
N SER A 354 -7.69 -7.77 7.99
CA SER A 354 -7.55 -9.16 8.45
C SER A 354 -7.99 -10.16 7.39
N ASP A 355 -9.29 -10.15 7.08
CA ASP A 355 -9.95 -11.24 6.36
C ASP A 355 -9.61 -11.24 4.87
N THR A 356 -9.39 -10.06 4.28
CA THR A 356 -9.01 -9.95 2.86
C THR A 356 -7.58 -10.43 2.61
N THR A 357 -6.64 -10.09 3.50
CA THR A 357 -5.24 -10.51 3.44
C THR A 357 -5.14 -12.03 3.65
N SER A 358 -5.80 -12.57 4.68
CA SER A 358 -5.78 -14.01 4.94
C SER A 358 -6.41 -14.84 3.81
N THR A 359 -7.52 -14.35 3.23
CA THR A 359 -8.15 -14.94 2.05
C THR A 359 -7.21 -14.94 0.84
N THR A 360 -6.49 -13.84 0.61
CA THR A 360 -5.53 -13.73 -0.48
C THR A 360 -4.36 -14.69 -0.29
N LEU A 361 -3.81 -14.80 0.93
CA LEU A 361 -2.77 -15.76 1.28
C LEU A 361 -3.23 -17.20 1.01
N GLU A 362 -4.41 -17.55 1.50
CA GLU A 362 -4.97 -18.89 1.36
C GLU A 362 -5.20 -19.30 -0.10
N TRP A 363 -5.83 -18.44 -0.91
CA TRP A 363 -6.04 -18.72 -2.34
C TRP A 363 -4.74 -18.78 -3.13
N THR A 364 -3.80 -17.87 -2.84
CA THR A 364 -2.50 -17.88 -3.52
C THR A 364 -1.74 -19.16 -3.23
N PHE A 365 -1.71 -19.59 -1.97
CA PHE A 365 -1.04 -20.82 -1.60
C PHE A 365 -1.73 -22.07 -2.15
N ALA A 366 -3.06 -22.08 -2.21
CA ALA A 366 -3.83 -23.15 -2.84
C ALA A 366 -3.53 -23.29 -4.34
N GLU A 367 -3.45 -22.17 -5.06
CA GLU A 367 -3.08 -22.19 -6.48
C GLU A 367 -1.63 -22.64 -6.69
N LEU A 368 -0.71 -22.27 -5.81
CA LEU A 368 0.65 -22.78 -5.87
C LEU A 368 0.68 -24.30 -5.66
N LEU A 369 -0.04 -24.84 -4.66
CA LEU A 369 -0.14 -26.28 -4.40
C LEU A 369 -0.76 -27.05 -5.58
N LYS A 370 -1.75 -26.46 -6.23
CA LYS A 370 -2.41 -27.02 -7.43
C LYS A 370 -1.50 -26.97 -8.67
N ASN A 371 -0.57 -26.03 -8.73
CA ASN A 371 0.33 -25.81 -9.86
C ASN A 371 1.83 -25.94 -9.46
N PRO A 372 2.35 -27.17 -9.26
CA PRO A 372 3.70 -27.40 -8.74
C PRO A 372 4.83 -26.74 -9.54
N ASN A 373 4.69 -26.61 -10.86
CA ASN A 373 5.68 -25.93 -11.71
C ASN A 373 5.78 -24.43 -11.39
N VAL A 374 4.63 -23.79 -11.15
CA VAL A 374 4.55 -22.39 -10.75
C VAL A 374 5.12 -22.20 -9.34
N MET A 375 4.76 -23.10 -8.41
CA MET A 375 5.35 -23.09 -7.06
C MET A 375 6.87 -23.18 -7.13
N LYS A 376 7.40 -24.14 -7.89
CA LYS A 376 8.84 -24.34 -8.05
C LYS A 376 9.53 -23.09 -8.59
N LYS A 377 8.98 -22.48 -9.64
CA LYS A 377 9.53 -21.23 -10.23
C LYS A 377 9.51 -20.07 -9.22
N ALA A 378 8.45 -19.93 -8.43
CA ALA A 378 8.38 -18.93 -7.36
C ALA A 378 9.39 -19.20 -6.24
N GLN A 379 9.54 -20.45 -5.79
CA GLN A 379 10.55 -20.83 -4.79
C GLN A 379 11.98 -20.58 -5.30
N GLU A 380 12.26 -20.90 -6.56
CA GLU A 380 13.56 -20.65 -7.20
C GLU A 380 13.89 -19.15 -7.24
N GLU A 381 12.93 -18.30 -7.62
CA GLU A 381 13.11 -16.83 -7.57
C GLU A 381 13.39 -16.35 -6.15
N VAL A 382 12.51 -16.70 -5.20
CA VAL A 382 12.61 -16.25 -3.81
C VAL A 382 13.96 -16.67 -3.21
N ARG A 383 14.38 -17.92 -3.41
CA ARG A 383 15.68 -18.45 -2.92
C ARG A 383 16.86 -17.79 -3.62
N ARG A 384 16.78 -17.49 -4.91
CA ARG A 384 17.82 -16.77 -5.66
C ARG A 384 18.00 -15.33 -5.17
N VAL A 385 16.90 -14.61 -4.95
CA VAL A 385 16.92 -13.20 -4.52
C VAL A 385 17.47 -13.07 -3.10
N VAL A 386 16.99 -13.92 -2.17
CA VAL A 386 17.44 -13.89 -0.77
C VAL A 386 18.88 -14.43 -0.63
N GLY A 387 19.26 -15.39 -1.48
CA GLY A 387 20.61 -15.96 -1.52
C GLY A 387 20.95 -16.73 -0.25
N ARG A 388 22.04 -16.32 0.43
CA ARG A 388 22.56 -16.97 1.65
C ARG A 388 22.22 -16.21 2.94
N LYS A 389 21.29 -15.25 2.88
CA LYS A 389 20.89 -14.49 4.07
C LYS A 389 20.20 -15.40 5.09
N SER A 390 20.40 -15.09 6.37
CA SER A 390 19.76 -15.82 7.48
C SER A 390 18.27 -15.48 7.65
N LYS A 391 17.77 -14.46 6.95
CA LYS A 391 16.37 -14.01 6.96
C LYS A 391 16.01 -13.38 5.62
N VAL A 392 14.72 -13.42 5.28
CA VAL A 392 14.15 -12.65 4.17
C VAL A 392 13.93 -11.22 4.65
N GLU A 393 14.38 -10.21 3.91
CA GLU A 393 14.15 -8.80 4.23
C GLU A 393 13.06 -8.22 3.32
N GLU A 394 12.31 -7.20 3.76
CA GLU A 394 11.27 -6.58 2.91
C GLU A 394 11.84 -5.99 1.61
N ASN A 395 13.10 -5.54 1.63
CA ASN A 395 13.79 -5.06 0.43
C ASN A 395 14.12 -6.19 -0.57
N ASP A 396 14.22 -7.43 -0.11
CA ASP A 396 14.38 -8.60 -0.99
C ASP A 396 13.06 -8.88 -1.72
N VAL A 397 11.94 -8.79 -1.00
CA VAL A 397 10.60 -9.02 -1.56
C VAL A 397 10.30 -8.08 -2.74
N ASN A 398 10.73 -6.82 -2.66
CA ASN A 398 10.56 -5.86 -3.76
C ASN A 398 11.21 -6.30 -5.08
N GLN A 399 12.15 -7.25 -5.06
CA GLN A 399 12.85 -7.79 -6.24
C GLN A 399 12.25 -9.12 -6.75
N MET A 400 11.22 -9.65 -6.09
CA MET A 400 10.56 -10.93 -6.43
C MET A 400 9.44 -10.71 -7.47
N ASN A 401 9.83 -10.38 -8.69
CA ASN A 401 8.92 -10.03 -9.78
C ASN A 401 7.92 -11.15 -10.11
N TYR A 402 8.36 -12.40 -10.13
CA TYR A 402 7.50 -13.53 -10.41
C TYR A 402 6.53 -13.81 -9.25
N LEU A 403 6.96 -13.67 -7.98
CA LEU A 403 6.06 -13.72 -6.83
C LEU A 403 4.95 -12.65 -6.93
N HIS A 404 5.28 -11.42 -7.35
CA HIS A 404 4.27 -10.39 -7.60
C HIS A 404 3.28 -10.80 -8.71
N CYS A 405 3.76 -11.46 -9.77
CA CYS A 405 2.91 -12.00 -10.84
C CYS A 405 1.96 -13.10 -10.32
N VAL A 406 2.46 -14.00 -9.47
CA VAL A 406 1.67 -15.05 -8.81
C VAL A 406 0.54 -14.44 -7.96
N ILE A 407 0.84 -13.40 -7.16
CA ILE A 407 -0.15 -12.72 -6.32
C ILE A 407 -1.17 -11.98 -7.20
N LYS A 408 -0.74 -11.31 -8.27
CA LYS A 408 -1.65 -10.65 -9.23
C LYS A 408 -2.61 -11.66 -9.87
N GLU A 409 -2.11 -12.81 -10.32
CA GLU A 409 -2.95 -13.84 -10.93
C GLU A 409 -3.92 -14.47 -9.92
N SER A 410 -3.46 -14.64 -8.67
CA SER A 410 -4.32 -15.08 -7.57
C SER A 410 -5.44 -14.08 -7.30
N LEU A 411 -5.17 -12.78 -7.27
CA LEU A 411 -6.21 -11.74 -7.13
C LEU A 411 -7.14 -11.65 -8.34
N ARG A 412 -6.67 -12.04 -9.55
CA ARG A 412 -7.50 -12.08 -10.75
C ARG A 412 -8.52 -13.21 -10.68
N LEU A 413 -8.07 -14.41 -10.34
CA LEU A 413 -8.96 -15.55 -10.18
C LEU A 413 -9.77 -15.47 -8.88
N HIS A 414 -9.16 -15.13 -7.76
CA HIS A 414 -9.79 -15.22 -6.44
C HIS A 414 -9.83 -13.85 -5.76
N PRO A 415 -10.51 -12.84 -6.33
CA PRO A 415 -10.66 -11.56 -5.65
C PRO A 415 -11.43 -11.79 -4.33
N PRO A 416 -10.89 -11.38 -3.16
CA PRO A 416 -11.54 -11.65 -1.88
C PRO A 416 -12.99 -11.13 -1.81
N LEU A 417 -13.28 -10.00 -2.48
CA LEU A 417 -14.61 -9.41 -2.61
C LEU A 417 -15.11 -9.49 -4.06
N PRO A 418 -15.63 -10.63 -4.54
CA PRO A 418 -15.94 -10.84 -5.96
C PRO A 418 -17.08 -9.95 -6.50
N LEU A 419 -17.88 -9.35 -5.61
CA LEU A 419 -18.95 -8.39 -5.95
C LEU A 419 -18.65 -6.96 -5.53
N LEU A 420 -17.45 -6.73 -4.98
CA LEU A 420 -17.10 -5.58 -4.16
C LEU A 420 -18.13 -5.34 -3.03
N VAL A 421 -17.89 -4.33 -2.20
CA VAL A 421 -18.94 -3.86 -1.29
C VAL A 421 -20.04 -3.18 -2.14
N PRO A 422 -21.34 -3.41 -1.89
CA PRO A 422 -22.42 -2.85 -2.70
C PRO A 422 -22.46 -1.32 -2.66
N ARG A 423 -22.77 -0.69 -3.79
CA ARG A 423 -23.01 0.76 -3.87
C ARG A 423 -24.50 1.07 -3.95
N GLU A 424 -24.88 2.32 -3.81
CA GLU A 424 -26.25 2.81 -3.99
C GLU A 424 -26.23 4.11 -4.80
N THR A 425 -27.13 4.23 -5.78
CA THR A 425 -27.24 5.43 -6.61
C THR A 425 -27.86 6.60 -5.83
N LEU A 426 -27.21 7.78 -5.87
CA LEU A 426 -27.71 9.00 -5.22
C LEU A 426 -28.89 9.63 -5.96
N SER A 427 -28.87 9.59 -7.29
CA SER A 427 -29.85 10.18 -8.19
C SER A 427 -30.10 9.27 -9.39
N GLY A 428 -31.16 9.57 -10.17
CA GLY A 428 -31.35 8.93 -11.47
C GLY A 428 -30.25 9.32 -12.45
N VAL A 429 -29.86 8.40 -13.34
CA VAL A 429 -28.80 8.61 -14.33
C VAL A 429 -28.97 7.65 -15.51
N GLU A 430 -28.62 8.10 -16.72
CA GLU A 430 -28.54 7.23 -17.89
C GLU A 430 -27.15 6.59 -17.98
N VAL A 431 -27.08 5.27 -18.18
CA VAL A 431 -25.84 4.50 -18.38
C VAL A 431 -26.04 3.57 -19.56
N LYS A 432 -25.15 3.60 -20.56
CA LYS A 432 -25.30 2.81 -21.80
C LYS A 432 -26.69 2.93 -22.46
N GLY A 433 -27.31 4.12 -22.40
CA GLY A 433 -28.64 4.37 -22.95
C GLY A 433 -29.80 3.86 -22.09
N TYR A 434 -29.53 3.31 -20.90
CA TYR A 434 -30.56 2.84 -19.97
C TYR A 434 -30.72 3.76 -18.76
N ASP A 435 -31.96 3.98 -18.36
CA ASP A 435 -32.33 4.76 -17.18
C ASP A 435 -32.08 3.94 -15.91
N ILE A 436 -31.17 4.40 -15.05
CA ILE A 436 -30.93 3.83 -13.72
C ILE A 436 -31.65 4.71 -12.67
N PRO A 437 -32.67 4.20 -11.96
CA PRO A 437 -33.37 4.98 -10.93
C PRO A 437 -32.47 5.34 -9.73
N PRO A 438 -32.81 6.41 -8.98
CA PRO A 438 -32.18 6.66 -7.67
C PRO A 438 -32.44 5.51 -6.70
N LYS A 439 -31.61 5.38 -5.67
CA LYS A 439 -31.71 4.33 -4.64
C LYS A 439 -31.65 2.89 -5.19
N THR A 440 -30.98 2.72 -6.32
CA THR A 440 -30.67 1.41 -6.90
C THR A 440 -29.41 0.87 -6.24
N ARG A 441 -29.48 -0.35 -5.69
CA ARG A 441 -28.31 -1.07 -5.16
C ARG A 441 -27.44 -1.53 -6.33
N VAL A 442 -26.14 -1.40 -6.26
CA VAL A 442 -25.23 -1.69 -7.37
C VAL A 442 -24.16 -2.68 -6.94
N PHE A 443 -24.04 -3.77 -7.68
CA PHE A 443 -22.96 -4.76 -7.53
C PHE A 443 -22.03 -4.71 -8.74
N PHE A 444 -20.73 -4.67 -8.47
CA PHE A 444 -19.69 -4.82 -9.49
C PHE A 444 -19.18 -6.26 -9.43
N ASN A 445 -19.58 -7.09 -10.39
CA ASN A 445 -19.16 -8.48 -10.47
C ASN A 445 -17.74 -8.59 -11.03
N VAL A 446 -16.75 -8.18 -10.23
CA VAL A 446 -15.34 -8.20 -10.61
C VAL A 446 -14.86 -9.63 -10.88
N TRP A 447 -15.44 -10.63 -10.23
CA TRP A 447 -15.17 -12.04 -10.53
C TRP A 447 -15.51 -12.40 -11.98
N GLY A 448 -16.63 -11.89 -12.49
CA GLY A 448 -17.03 -12.06 -13.88
C GLY A 448 -16.16 -11.25 -14.85
N ILE A 449 -15.87 -9.99 -14.53
CA ILE A 449 -15.01 -9.11 -15.37
C ILE A 449 -13.61 -9.70 -15.52
N GLN A 450 -13.03 -10.20 -14.43
CA GLN A 450 -11.68 -10.76 -14.41
C GLN A 450 -11.57 -12.15 -15.04
N ARG A 451 -12.70 -12.71 -15.49
CA ARG A 451 -12.81 -13.98 -16.22
C ARG A 451 -13.43 -13.82 -17.60
N ASP A 452 -13.55 -12.58 -18.07
CA ASP A 452 -14.09 -12.32 -19.38
C ASP A 452 -13.10 -12.81 -20.45
N PRO A 453 -13.47 -13.79 -21.31
CA PRO A 453 -12.59 -14.28 -22.36
C PRO A 453 -12.27 -13.22 -23.42
N GLU A 454 -13.03 -12.12 -23.51
CA GLU A 454 -12.70 -10.99 -24.38
C GLU A 454 -11.55 -10.13 -23.83
N LEU A 455 -11.28 -10.21 -22.51
CA LEU A 455 -10.25 -9.43 -21.82
C LEU A 455 -9.04 -10.29 -21.43
N TRP A 456 -9.24 -11.59 -21.19
CA TRP A 456 -8.23 -12.49 -20.65
C TRP A 456 -8.17 -13.80 -21.46
N GLU A 457 -7.01 -14.07 -22.05
CA GLU A 457 -6.72 -15.37 -22.68
C GLU A 457 -6.68 -16.48 -21.63
N ASN A 458 -7.37 -17.60 -21.90
CA ASN A 458 -7.55 -18.73 -20.97
C ASN A 458 -7.95 -18.25 -19.57
N PRO A 459 -9.15 -17.64 -19.41
CA PRO A 459 -9.50 -16.87 -18.22
C PRO A 459 -9.63 -17.69 -16.95
N GLU A 460 -9.85 -19.00 -17.05
CA GLU A 460 -9.96 -19.91 -15.89
C GLU A 460 -8.62 -20.53 -15.48
N ASP A 461 -7.59 -20.42 -16.30
CA ASP A 461 -6.27 -20.99 -16.02
C ASP A 461 -5.44 -20.05 -15.14
N PHE A 462 -4.71 -20.64 -14.18
CA PHE A 462 -3.77 -19.92 -13.32
C PHE A 462 -2.43 -19.74 -14.04
N LEU A 463 -2.26 -18.60 -14.71
CA LEU A 463 -1.09 -18.31 -15.55
C LEU A 463 -0.39 -17.01 -15.09
N PRO A 464 0.45 -17.02 -14.04
CA PRO A 464 1.17 -15.83 -13.57
C PRO A 464 2.00 -15.13 -14.66
N GLU A 465 2.52 -15.89 -15.63
CA GLU A 465 3.30 -15.39 -16.78
C GLU A 465 2.59 -14.26 -17.54
N ARG A 466 1.25 -14.21 -17.49
CA ARG A 466 0.48 -13.13 -18.13
C ARG A 466 0.77 -11.75 -17.57
N PHE A 467 1.40 -11.67 -16.39
CA PHE A 467 1.76 -10.42 -15.72
C PHE A 467 3.26 -10.05 -15.82
N GLU A 468 4.13 -10.91 -16.37
CA GLU A 468 5.57 -10.63 -16.46
C GLU A 468 5.89 -9.44 -17.38
N ASN A 469 5.18 -9.33 -18.51
CA ASN A 469 5.37 -8.28 -19.52
C ASN A 469 4.11 -7.40 -19.72
N ASN A 470 3.17 -7.48 -18.79
CA ASN A 470 1.88 -6.80 -18.89
C ASN A 470 1.79 -5.64 -17.90
N GLN A 471 1.46 -4.46 -18.42
CA GLN A 471 1.37 -3.23 -17.63
C GLN A 471 0.07 -3.12 -16.82
N VAL A 472 -0.85 -4.08 -16.95
CA VAL A 472 -2.13 -4.10 -16.22
C VAL A 472 -1.89 -4.13 -14.72
N ASP A 473 -2.55 -3.20 -14.03
CA ASP A 473 -2.39 -2.97 -12.59
C ASP A 473 -3.74 -2.83 -11.88
N PHE A 474 -3.76 -3.25 -10.62
CA PHE A 474 -4.94 -3.22 -9.76
C PHE A 474 -5.16 -1.85 -9.08
N LYS A 475 -4.42 -0.80 -9.48
CA LYS A 475 -4.53 0.58 -8.96
C LYS A 475 -5.82 1.31 -9.42
N GLY A 476 -6.74 0.60 -10.06
CA GLY A 476 -8.09 1.08 -10.38
C GLY A 476 -8.21 1.85 -11.69
N GLN A 477 -7.19 1.84 -12.55
CA GLN A 477 -7.24 2.44 -13.90
C GLN A 477 -7.45 1.40 -15.00
N ASP A 478 -7.04 0.15 -14.77
CA ASP A 478 -7.26 -0.97 -15.68
C ASP A 478 -8.52 -1.72 -15.30
N PHE A 479 -9.63 -1.38 -15.96
CA PHE A 479 -10.97 -1.86 -15.57
C PHE A 479 -11.19 -3.37 -15.81
N GLN A 480 -10.28 -4.04 -16.50
CA GLN A 480 -10.26 -5.50 -16.60
C GLN A 480 -9.71 -6.20 -15.35
N PHE A 481 -9.06 -5.45 -14.44
CA PHE A 481 -8.46 -5.97 -13.20
C PHE A 481 -8.77 -5.06 -12.00
N LEU A 482 -9.81 -5.41 -11.23
CA LEU A 482 -10.38 -4.57 -10.17
C LEU A 482 -10.49 -5.26 -8.79
N PRO A 483 -9.48 -6.02 -8.31
CA PRO A 483 -9.58 -6.75 -7.05
C PRO A 483 -9.72 -5.81 -5.83
N PHE A 484 -9.24 -4.57 -5.96
CA PHE A 484 -9.34 -3.52 -4.94
C PHE A 484 -10.41 -2.45 -5.26
N GLY A 485 -11.25 -2.70 -6.27
CA GLY A 485 -12.23 -1.74 -6.77
C GLY A 485 -11.60 -0.53 -7.46
N THR A 486 -12.38 0.54 -7.62
CA THR A 486 -11.97 1.75 -8.36
C THR A 486 -12.76 2.99 -7.92
N GLY A 487 -12.37 4.17 -8.40
CA GLY A 487 -13.00 5.46 -8.11
C GLY A 487 -12.87 5.87 -6.65
N ARG A 488 -13.81 6.70 -6.16
CA ARG A 488 -13.77 7.22 -4.78
C ARG A 488 -13.83 6.12 -3.71
N ARG A 489 -14.39 4.96 -4.04
CA ARG A 489 -14.55 3.82 -3.13
C ARG A 489 -13.50 2.73 -3.32
N GLY A 490 -12.41 3.00 -4.06
CA GLY A 490 -11.26 2.09 -4.14
C GLY A 490 -10.66 1.79 -2.76
N CYS A 491 -10.05 0.63 -2.59
CA CYS A 491 -9.45 0.23 -1.32
C CYS A 491 -8.36 1.24 -0.88
N PRO A 492 -8.42 1.79 0.35
CA PRO A 492 -7.34 2.63 0.87
C PRO A 492 -6.16 1.79 1.42
N GLY A 493 -6.36 0.50 1.70
CA GLY A 493 -5.41 -0.38 2.37
C GLY A 493 -4.58 -1.28 1.45
N ILE A 494 -4.47 -0.95 0.15
CA ILE A 494 -3.78 -1.80 -0.86
C ILE A 494 -2.35 -2.12 -0.41
N SER A 495 -1.55 -1.10 -0.08
CA SER A 495 -0.16 -1.30 0.34
C SER A 495 -0.05 -2.05 1.66
N PHE A 496 -0.96 -1.82 2.61
CA PHE A 496 -0.93 -2.52 3.90
C PHE A 496 -1.15 -4.04 3.73
N GLY A 497 -2.17 -4.42 2.96
CA GLY A 497 -2.50 -5.83 2.72
C GLY A 497 -1.46 -6.55 1.86
N LEU A 498 -1.02 -5.92 0.76
CA LEU A 498 -0.06 -6.54 -0.16
C LEU A 498 1.31 -6.73 0.48
N THR A 499 1.87 -5.72 1.16
CA THR A 499 3.18 -5.87 1.82
C THR A 499 3.18 -7.01 2.85
N SER A 500 2.07 -7.20 3.58
CA SER A 500 1.93 -8.33 4.50
C SER A 500 1.82 -9.67 3.77
N THR A 501 1.03 -9.71 2.70
CA THR A 501 0.82 -10.91 1.86
C THR A 501 2.12 -11.37 1.22
N GLU A 502 2.83 -10.46 0.56
CA GLU A 502 4.09 -10.70 -0.14
C GLU A 502 5.16 -11.19 0.84
N TYR A 503 5.30 -10.54 1.99
CA TYR A 503 6.32 -10.89 2.99
C TYR A 503 6.07 -12.26 3.64
N ILE A 504 4.82 -12.61 3.93
CA ILE A 504 4.45 -13.95 4.44
C ILE A 504 4.75 -15.01 3.37
N LEU A 505 4.28 -14.83 2.14
CA LEU A 505 4.48 -15.81 1.06
C LEU A 505 5.96 -16.01 0.75
N ALA A 506 6.74 -14.94 0.66
CA ALA A 506 8.18 -15.02 0.45
C ALA A 506 8.87 -15.89 1.52
N ASN A 507 8.53 -15.73 2.80
CA ASN A 507 9.11 -16.55 3.85
C ASN A 507 8.66 -18.02 3.77
N LEU A 508 7.38 -18.28 3.49
CA LEU A 508 6.87 -19.65 3.33
C LEU A 508 7.52 -20.39 2.16
N LEU A 509 7.75 -19.71 1.04
CA LEU A 509 8.38 -20.27 -0.15
C LEU A 509 9.91 -20.39 -0.03
N TYR A 510 10.55 -19.48 0.72
CA TYR A 510 11.98 -19.52 0.97
C TYR A 510 12.36 -20.72 1.83
N TRP A 511 11.70 -20.86 2.99
CA TRP A 511 12.13 -21.76 4.06
C TRP A 511 11.63 -23.21 3.93
N PHE A 512 10.62 -23.47 3.12
CA PHE A 512 9.98 -24.78 3.07
C PHE A 512 9.63 -25.21 1.64
N ASP A 513 9.72 -26.52 1.42
CA ASP A 513 8.95 -27.22 0.39
C ASP A 513 7.68 -27.80 1.02
N TRP A 514 6.67 -28.08 0.19
CA TRP A 514 5.32 -28.36 0.67
C TRP A 514 4.73 -29.61 0.02
N LYS A 515 4.12 -30.47 0.83
CA LYS A 515 3.30 -31.59 0.35
C LYS A 515 1.86 -31.40 0.82
N LEU A 516 0.91 -31.58 -0.09
CA LEU A 516 -0.51 -31.51 0.23
C LEU A 516 -0.96 -32.80 0.94
N CYS A 517 -1.64 -32.65 2.07
CA CYS A 517 -2.16 -33.76 2.85
C CYS A 517 -3.62 -33.52 3.27
N ASP A 518 -4.31 -34.58 3.69
CA ASP A 518 -5.53 -34.45 4.48
C ASP A 518 -5.20 -34.19 5.95
N LYS A 519 -6.23 -33.93 6.77
CA LYS A 519 -6.09 -33.70 8.22
C LYS A 519 -5.50 -34.89 9.00
N ASN A 520 -5.46 -36.09 8.40
CA ASN A 520 -4.98 -37.32 9.03
C ASN A 520 -3.56 -37.71 8.60
N GLY A 521 -2.91 -36.94 7.71
CA GLY A 521 -1.56 -37.27 7.22
C GLY A 521 -1.51 -37.92 5.84
N GLN A 522 -2.63 -38.18 5.19
CA GLN A 522 -2.65 -38.84 3.88
C GLN A 522 -2.32 -37.84 2.77
N LEU A 523 -1.34 -38.16 1.93
CA LEU A 523 -1.00 -37.36 0.75
C LEU A 523 -2.21 -37.26 -0.20
N LEU A 524 -2.48 -36.05 -0.69
CA LEU A 524 -3.53 -35.78 -1.65
C LEU A 524 -2.93 -35.43 -3.02
N HIS A 525 -3.65 -35.80 -4.09
CA HIS A 525 -3.23 -35.52 -5.47
C HIS A 525 -3.77 -34.20 -6.02
N ASP A 526 -4.83 -33.64 -5.41
CA ASP A 526 -5.47 -32.41 -5.89
C ASP A 526 -5.98 -31.57 -4.71
N VAL A 527 -6.03 -30.26 -4.91
CA VAL A 527 -6.48 -29.28 -3.92
C VAL A 527 -7.97 -29.03 -4.09
N ASP A 528 -8.76 -29.13 -3.01
CA ASP A 528 -10.18 -28.74 -3.06
C ASP A 528 -10.30 -27.22 -3.26
N MET A 529 -10.78 -26.80 -4.44
CA MET A 529 -10.96 -25.39 -4.82
C MET A 529 -12.38 -24.86 -4.59
N SER A 530 -13.20 -25.54 -3.78
CA SER A 530 -14.55 -25.10 -3.48
C SER A 530 -14.58 -23.88 -2.56
N GLU A 531 -15.55 -23.01 -2.83
CA GLU A 531 -15.69 -21.70 -2.19
C GLU A 531 -16.74 -21.72 -1.07
N LEU A 532 -16.51 -20.87 -0.06
CA LEU A 532 -17.51 -20.50 0.93
C LEU A 532 -17.83 -19.01 0.79
N CYS A 533 -19.10 -18.67 0.56
CA CYS A 533 -19.52 -17.29 0.44
C CYS A 533 -19.67 -16.64 1.81
N GLY A 534 -18.96 -15.53 2.02
CA GLY A 534 -19.11 -14.63 3.16
C GLY A 534 -19.10 -13.17 2.70
N LEU A 535 -18.69 -12.24 3.59
CA LEU A 535 -18.29 -10.90 3.16
C LEU A 535 -17.10 -11.00 2.19
N THR A 536 -16.11 -11.81 2.55
CA THR A 536 -15.06 -12.35 1.68
C THR A 536 -15.45 -13.74 1.14
N VAL A 537 -14.86 -14.17 0.02
CA VAL A 537 -15.01 -15.56 -0.49
C VAL A 537 -13.75 -16.35 -0.17
N THR A 538 -13.85 -17.24 0.81
CA THR A 538 -12.73 -18.06 1.32
C THR A 538 -12.77 -19.47 0.75
N LYS A 539 -11.71 -20.26 0.97
CA LYS A 539 -11.78 -21.69 0.71
C LYS A 539 -12.75 -22.35 1.68
N LYS A 540 -13.52 -23.30 1.18
CA LYS A 540 -14.41 -24.11 2.01
C LYS A 540 -13.65 -25.14 2.85
N VAL A 541 -12.55 -25.68 2.30
CA VAL A 541 -11.70 -26.68 2.96
C VAL A 541 -10.33 -26.05 3.24
N PRO A 542 -9.91 -25.96 4.52
CA PRO A 542 -8.59 -25.44 4.90
C PRO A 542 -7.43 -26.27 4.35
N LEU A 543 -6.31 -25.61 4.05
CA LEU A 543 -5.09 -26.23 3.55
C LEU A 543 -4.35 -26.97 4.66
N HIS A 544 -4.29 -28.29 4.53
CA HIS A 544 -3.47 -29.16 5.35
C HIS A 544 -2.25 -29.59 4.56
N VAL A 545 -1.06 -29.35 5.11
CA VAL A 545 0.20 -29.57 4.40
C VAL A 545 1.24 -30.15 5.32
N GLN A 546 2.16 -30.92 4.76
CA GLN A 546 3.39 -31.32 5.41
C GLN A 546 4.53 -30.40 4.92
N PRO A 547 5.09 -29.55 5.79
CA PRO A 547 6.25 -28.72 5.48
C PRO A 547 7.53 -29.57 5.47
N ILE A 548 8.44 -29.27 4.55
CA ILE A 548 9.78 -29.86 4.45
C ILE A 548 10.78 -28.71 4.53
N PRO A 549 11.57 -28.59 5.62
CA PRO A 549 12.54 -27.51 5.74
C PRO A 549 13.56 -27.51 4.61
N TYR A 550 13.77 -26.34 4.00
CA TYR A 550 14.82 -26.09 3.02
C TYR A 550 16.06 -25.55 3.73
N TYR A 551 17.20 -26.24 3.54
CA TYR A 551 18.50 -25.80 4.04
C TYR A 551 19.37 -25.43 2.84
N SER A 552 19.70 -24.14 2.67
CA SER A 552 20.74 -23.76 1.72
C SER A 552 22.06 -24.36 2.22
N ASN A 553 22.69 -25.26 1.46
CA ASN A 553 23.94 -25.92 1.86
C ASN A 553 24.93 -24.93 2.51
N SER A 554 25.03 -25.01 3.84
CA SER A 554 26.06 -24.34 4.63
C SER A 554 27.35 -25.13 4.47
N VAL A 555 28.40 -24.45 3.98
CA VAL A 555 29.83 -24.76 4.18
C VAL A 555 30.13 -26.25 4.45
N THR A 556 30.19 -27.04 3.38
CA THR A 556 31.19 -28.10 3.26
C THR A 556 31.80 -27.93 1.88
N LYS A 557 32.96 -27.26 1.83
CA LYS A 557 33.82 -27.39 0.67
C LYS A 557 34.26 -28.85 0.66
N GLU A 558 33.88 -29.55 -0.40
CA GLU A 558 34.59 -30.70 -0.93
C GLU A 558 36.07 -30.32 -1.05
N GLU A 559 36.88 -30.67 -0.06
CA GLU A 559 38.29 -30.97 -0.27
C GLU A 559 38.42 -32.49 -0.29
N SER A 560 38.16 -33.07 -1.46
CA SER A 560 38.64 -34.41 -1.79
C SER A 560 38.64 -34.59 -3.30
N ARG A 561 39.74 -34.15 -3.92
CA ARG A 561 40.35 -34.75 -5.12
C ARG A 561 41.61 -33.94 -5.40
N ASP A 562 42.67 -34.33 -4.72
CA ASP A 562 43.97 -34.60 -5.34
C ASP A 562 44.87 -35.22 -4.27
N SER A 563 45.11 -36.53 -4.41
CA SER A 563 46.20 -37.22 -3.74
C SER A 563 47.51 -36.89 -4.48
N PRO A 564 48.64 -36.87 -3.77
CA PRO A 564 49.45 -38.08 -3.85
C PRO A 564 49.92 -38.56 -2.47
N GLU A 565 49.85 -39.88 -2.36
CA GLU A 565 50.73 -40.80 -1.63
C GLU A 565 51.84 -40.18 -0.78
N PHE A 566 51.89 -40.52 0.52
CA PHE A 566 53.04 -41.26 1.05
C PHE A 566 52.68 -41.99 2.36
N GLN A 567 53.25 -43.18 2.44
CA GLN A 567 53.10 -44.29 3.36
C GLN A 567 53.16 -43.96 4.87
N ASN A 568 52.29 -44.65 5.63
CA ASN A 568 52.44 -44.93 7.05
C ASN A 568 53.50 -46.05 7.23
N PRO A 569 54.14 -46.22 8.41
CA PRO A 569 53.57 -47.19 9.34
C PRO A 569 53.87 -46.97 10.86
N ASN A 570 52.81 -47.17 11.65
CA ASN A 570 52.75 -48.01 12.87
C ASN A 570 53.31 -47.52 14.24
N PRO A 571 52.95 -48.20 15.36
CA PRO A 571 52.21 -47.59 16.47
C PRO A 571 52.93 -47.74 17.83
N ASP A 572 52.44 -47.10 18.90
CA ASP A 572 52.05 -47.78 20.16
C ASP A 572 51.82 -46.83 21.35
N GLU A 573 50.86 -47.28 22.17
CA GLU A 573 50.77 -47.23 23.63
C GLU A 573 50.56 -45.93 24.46
N THR A 574 49.33 -45.89 25.01
CA THR A 574 48.98 -45.79 26.45
C THR A 574 48.65 -44.46 27.15
N LYS A 575 47.40 -44.47 27.66
CA LYS A 575 46.92 -44.10 29.02
C LYS A 575 46.74 -42.64 29.45
N SER A 576 45.45 -42.30 29.54
CA SER A 576 44.72 -41.89 30.77
C SER A 576 44.72 -40.42 31.26
N ASN A 577 43.51 -40.04 31.69
CA ASN A 577 43.14 -39.03 32.69
C ASN A 577 42.97 -37.55 32.30
N SER A 578 41.72 -37.26 31.90
CA SER A 578 40.80 -36.25 32.49
C SER A 578 41.37 -35.15 33.39
N CYS A 579 41.17 -33.92 32.93
CA CYS A 579 40.75 -32.71 33.64
C CYS A 579 41.44 -32.35 34.97
N VAL A 580 42.16 -31.22 34.93
CA VAL A 580 41.84 -29.96 35.62
C VAL A 580 43.14 -29.18 35.87
N HIS A 581 43.15 -27.93 35.39
CA HIS A 581 43.97 -26.79 35.82
C HIS A 581 45.37 -26.51 35.21
N LEU A 582 45.40 -25.32 34.56
CA LEU A 582 46.47 -24.34 34.26
C LEU A 582 46.90 -24.31 32.78
N LEU A 583 46.64 -23.27 31.96
CA LEU A 583 46.34 -21.84 32.22
C LEU A 583 47.27 -21.19 33.26
N ARG A 584 48.58 -21.41 33.14
CA ARG A 584 49.60 -20.55 33.75
C ARG A 584 51.01 -20.84 33.23
N GLU A 585 51.30 -20.48 31.98
CA GLU A 585 52.69 -20.27 31.52
C GLU A 585 52.68 -19.53 30.18
N LEU A 586 52.43 -18.22 30.23
CA LEU A 586 53.01 -17.21 29.30
C LEU A 586 52.84 -15.80 29.93
N ALA A 587 52.88 -15.73 31.26
CA ALA A 587 52.89 -14.49 32.02
C ALA A 587 53.97 -14.62 33.10
N GLU A 588 55.19 -14.18 32.78
CA GLU A 588 56.13 -13.52 33.69
C GLU A 588 57.41 -13.14 32.92
N ARG A 589 57.52 -11.86 32.56
CA ARG A 589 58.57 -10.94 33.04
C ARG A 589 58.46 -9.56 32.37
N SER A 590 57.62 -8.73 32.98
CA SER A 590 57.95 -7.42 33.60
C SER A 590 59.24 -6.73 33.10
N THR A 591 59.23 -5.43 32.76
CA THR A 591 59.04 -4.36 33.74
C THR A 591 58.56 -2.99 33.19
N MET A 592 57.57 -2.44 33.91
CA MET A 592 57.36 -1.04 34.34
C MET A 592 56.77 0.03 33.40
N GLY A 593 55.51 0.39 33.71
CA GLY A 593 55.12 1.78 33.96
C GLY A 593 53.91 2.33 33.19
N SER A 594 52.68 2.13 33.68
CA SER A 594 51.48 2.89 33.27
C SER A 594 51.41 4.23 34.04
N PRO A 595 50.71 5.28 33.54
CA PRO A 595 49.27 5.37 33.80
C PRO A 595 48.40 5.87 32.62
N SER A 596 47.22 5.25 32.50
CA SER A 596 45.92 5.79 32.04
C SER A 596 45.78 6.45 30.65
N GLY A 597 44.96 5.83 29.80
CA GLY A 597 44.36 6.49 28.63
C GLY A 597 43.41 5.54 27.89
N LEU A 598 42.11 5.87 27.86
CA LEU A 598 41.13 5.26 26.97
C LEU A 598 41.64 5.29 25.52
N ALA A 599 41.72 4.14 24.86
CA ALA A 599 41.94 4.06 23.42
C ALA A 599 40.69 3.50 22.73
N THR A 600 39.98 4.43 22.11
CA THR A 600 38.86 4.30 21.19
C THR A 600 39.20 3.48 19.94
N VAL A 601 38.20 2.78 19.41
CA VAL A 601 38.19 2.13 18.09
C VAL A 601 38.50 3.17 17.00
N GLN A 602 39.64 3.05 16.31
CA GLN A 602 39.98 3.92 15.17
C GLN A 602 39.20 3.50 13.92
N GLY A 603 38.19 4.30 13.56
CA GLY A 603 37.59 4.30 12.22
C GLY A 603 38.46 5.09 11.23
N ARG A 604 38.52 4.63 9.97
CA ARG A 604 39.22 5.31 8.85
C ARG A 604 38.71 6.75 8.71
N GLN A 605 39.58 7.75 8.65
CA GLN A 605 39.17 9.16 8.50
C GLN A 605 38.81 9.47 7.04
N PRO A 606 37.78 10.31 6.78
CA PRO A 606 37.46 10.78 5.43
C PRO A 606 38.52 11.76 4.92
N LEU A 607 38.74 11.79 3.61
CA LEU A 607 39.60 12.77 2.93
C LEU A 607 39.10 14.20 3.13
N PHE A 608 37.78 14.36 3.04
CA PHE A 608 37.06 15.57 3.40
C PHE A 608 35.58 15.24 3.59
N SER A 609 34.86 16.16 4.24
CA SER A 609 33.40 16.10 4.35
C SER A 609 32.77 17.36 3.80
N PHE A 610 31.51 17.30 3.35
CA PHE A 610 30.74 18.48 2.96
C PHE A 610 29.27 18.34 3.35
N GLY A 611 28.60 19.47 3.61
CA GLY A 611 27.17 19.49 3.89
C GLY A 611 26.34 19.68 2.62
N LEU A 612 25.12 19.16 2.58
CA LEU A 612 24.22 19.39 1.45
C LEU A 612 22.76 19.63 1.86
N ILE A 613 22.06 20.39 1.02
CA ILE A 613 20.63 20.66 1.11
C ILE A 613 20.07 20.90 -0.31
N SER A 614 18.81 20.56 -0.55
CA SER A 614 18.13 20.82 -1.83
C SER A 614 16.87 21.64 -1.60
N ASP A 615 16.56 22.50 -2.56
CA ASP A 615 15.26 23.16 -2.73
C ASP A 615 14.69 23.76 -1.43
N VAL A 616 15.41 24.76 -0.89
CA VAL A 616 14.93 25.56 0.25
C VAL A 616 13.65 26.30 -0.16
N GLN A 617 13.60 26.90 -1.36
CA GLN A 617 12.41 27.55 -1.91
C GLN A 617 11.64 28.42 -0.90
N TYR A 618 12.33 29.30 -0.17
CA TYR A 618 11.71 30.18 0.81
C TYR A 618 10.78 31.20 0.13
N ALA A 619 9.63 31.46 0.75
CA ALA A 619 8.80 32.61 0.42
C ALA A 619 8.01 33.05 1.67
N ASP A 620 7.83 34.35 1.85
CA ASP A 620 7.10 34.89 3.01
C ASP A 620 5.58 34.89 2.80
N ILE A 621 5.04 33.75 2.37
CA ILE A 621 3.63 33.53 2.09
C ILE A 621 3.09 32.35 2.92
N PRO A 622 1.76 32.23 3.12
CA PRO A 622 1.18 31.05 3.76
C PRO A 622 1.57 29.76 3.04
N ASP A 623 1.73 28.70 3.83
CA ASP A 623 2.04 27.36 3.31
C ASP A 623 1.02 26.94 2.25
N GLY A 624 1.51 26.26 1.22
CA GLY A 624 0.74 25.94 0.03
C GLY A 624 0.79 24.45 -0.30
N ARG A 625 0.42 24.15 -1.54
CA ARG A 625 0.54 22.82 -2.12
C ARG A 625 1.11 22.91 -3.52
N SER A 626 1.89 21.91 -3.91
CA SER A 626 2.27 21.70 -5.31
C SER A 626 1.06 21.37 -6.17
N PHE A 627 1.22 21.40 -7.50
CA PHE A 627 0.19 20.96 -8.45
C PHE A 627 -0.31 19.53 -8.17
N HIS A 628 0.59 18.66 -7.69
CA HIS A 628 0.29 17.29 -7.29
C HIS A 628 -0.32 17.16 -5.88
N GLY A 629 -0.61 18.29 -5.22
CA GLY A 629 -1.21 18.34 -3.89
C GLY A 629 -0.22 18.13 -2.74
N VAL A 630 1.09 18.08 -2.99
CA VAL A 630 2.13 17.89 -1.96
C VAL A 630 2.27 19.17 -1.13
N PRO A 631 2.21 19.13 0.21
CA PRO A 631 2.39 20.31 1.05
C PRO A 631 3.73 21.01 0.81
N ARG A 632 3.70 22.34 0.76
CA ARG A 632 4.89 23.21 0.63
C ARG A 632 4.94 24.18 1.79
N TYR A 633 6.03 24.13 2.56
CA TYR A 633 6.19 24.87 3.81
C TYR A 633 7.14 26.06 3.61
N TYR A 634 6.68 27.09 2.91
CA TYR A 634 7.52 28.18 2.39
C TYR A 634 8.28 28.94 3.48
N ARG A 635 7.64 29.21 4.62
CA ARG A 635 8.30 29.91 5.74
C ARG A 635 9.12 28.96 6.60
N HIS A 636 8.77 27.69 6.63
CA HIS A 636 9.48 26.70 7.43
C HIS A 636 10.81 26.29 6.82
N SER A 637 10.91 26.28 5.49
CA SER A 637 12.08 25.74 4.79
C SER A 637 13.39 26.46 5.14
N ILE A 638 13.36 27.77 5.37
CA ILE A 638 14.54 28.51 5.85
C ILE A 638 14.94 28.12 7.28
N LEU A 639 14.00 27.66 8.11
CA LEU A 639 14.31 27.14 9.44
C LEU A 639 15.03 25.78 9.36
N VAL A 640 14.76 24.99 8.30
CA VAL A 640 15.51 23.75 8.02
C VAL A 640 16.96 24.11 7.70
N LEU A 641 17.19 25.11 6.85
CA LEU A 641 18.52 25.60 6.53
C LEU A 641 19.26 26.14 7.77
N GLN A 642 18.59 26.90 8.63
CA GLN A 642 19.17 27.38 9.90
C GLN A 642 19.69 26.25 10.77
N ARG A 643 18.93 25.15 10.87
CA ARG A 643 19.34 23.96 11.63
C ARG A 643 20.52 23.26 10.96
N ALA A 644 20.50 23.14 9.64
CA ALA A 644 21.60 22.58 8.86
C ALA A 644 22.91 23.35 9.08
N VAL A 645 22.89 24.68 8.90
CA VAL A 645 24.07 25.54 9.08
C VAL A 645 24.59 25.49 10.52
N LYS A 646 23.69 25.50 11.51
CA LYS A 646 24.07 25.36 12.92
C LYS A 646 24.78 24.03 13.18
N GLU A 647 24.26 22.93 12.64
CA GLU A 647 24.84 21.61 12.80
C GLU A 647 26.18 21.47 12.07
N TRP A 648 26.27 21.92 10.82
CA TRP A 648 27.52 21.87 10.06
C TRP A 648 28.64 22.65 10.73
N ASN A 649 28.31 23.82 11.30
CA ASN A 649 29.24 24.62 12.09
C ASN A 649 29.60 23.96 13.43
N ALA A 650 28.68 23.24 14.06
CA ALA A 650 28.94 22.51 15.30
C ALA A 650 29.87 21.31 15.08
N LEU A 651 29.72 20.61 13.96
CA LEU A 651 30.52 19.45 13.60
C LEU A 651 31.96 19.81 13.19
N GLN A 652 32.20 21.03 12.71
CA GLN A 652 33.52 21.57 12.31
C GLN A 652 34.36 20.69 11.36
N LYS A 653 33.74 19.71 10.70
CA LYS A 653 34.41 18.78 9.76
C LYS A 653 34.18 19.10 8.28
N HIS A 654 33.19 19.93 7.97
CA HIS A 654 32.78 20.21 6.60
C HIS A 654 33.70 21.22 5.94
N LYS A 655 34.30 20.85 4.81
CA LYS A 655 35.19 21.69 4.01
C LYS A 655 34.43 22.73 3.20
N PHE A 656 33.19 22.42 2.82
CA PHE A 656 32.25 23.30 2.13
C PHE A 656 30.82 22.79 2.34
N VAL A 657 29.83 23.56 1.90
CA VAL A 657 28.43 23.10 1.79
C VAL A 657 27.88 23.40 0.41
N MET A 658 26.88 22.63 -0.04
CA MET A 658 26.32 22.76 -1.38
C MET A 658 24.79 22.79 -1.38
N ASN A 659 24.23 23.74 -2.13
CA ASN A 659 22.80 23.88 -2.37
C ASN A 659 22.42 23.34 -3.74
N PHE A 660 21.61 22.28 -3.79
CA PHE A 660 21.25 21.53 -5.00
C PHE A 660 19.97 22.04 -5.70
N GLY A 661 19.68 23.34 -5.65
CA GLY A 661 18.53 23.85 -6.38
C GLY A 661 17.96 25.17 -5.89
N ASP A 662 16.63 25.25 -5.91
CA ASP A 662 15.95 26.51 -5.76
C ASP A 662 16.03 27.09 -4.35
N ILE A 663 16.29 28.39 -4.31
CA ILE A 663 16.41 29.19 -3.09
C ILE A 663 15.08 29.86 -2.73
N VAL A 664 14.33 30.30 -3.74
CA VAL A 664 13.06 31.03 -3.61
C VAL A 664 11.97 30.33 -4.40
N ASP A 665 10.75 30.23 -3.86
CA ASP A 665 9.65 29.59 -4.58
C ASP A 665 9.06 30.50 -5.67
N GLY A 666 8.56 29.89 -6.76
CA GLY A 666 7.93 30.58 -7.89
C GLY A 666 6.70 31.43 -7.52
N ASN A 667 6.02 31.10 -6.41
CA ASN A 667 4.89 31.86 -5.88
C ASN A 667 5.30 33.05 -5.00
N CYS A 668 6.60 33.26 -4.77
CA CYS A 668 7.07 34.44 -4.06
C CYS A 668 6.62 35.71 -4.82
N PRO A 669 6.03 36.71 -4.13
CA PRO A 669 5.74 37.99 -4.74
C PRO A 669 7.00 38.59 -5.38
N LYS A 670 6.87 39.08 -6.62
CA LYS A 670 8.03 39.49 -7.44
C LYS A 670 8.80 40.66 -6.83
N ASP A 671 8.10 41.56 -6.15
CA ASP A 671 8.65 42.67 -5.37
C ASP A 671 9.43 42.20 -4.12
N GLN A 672 9.15 41.00 -3.61
CA GLN A 672 9.80 40.41 -2.43
C GLN A 672 10.90 39.41 -2.78
N SER A 673 10.96 38.95 -4.03
CA SER A 673 11.87 37.88 -4.49
C SER A 673 13.34 38.14 -4.16
N LEU A 674 13.82 39.38 -4.37
CA LEU A 674 15.20 39.74 -4.06
C LEU A 674 15.51 39.61 -2.56
N ASN A 675 14.58 40.07 -1.71
CA ASN A 675 14.74 39.99 -0.26
C ASN A 675 14.63 38.54 0.23
N ALA A 676 13.76 37.72 -0.36
CA ALA A 676 13.65 36.30 -0.06
C ALA A 676 14.94 35.55 -0.38
N VAL A 677 15.54 35.79 -1.55
CA VAL A 677 16.84 35.21 -1.93
C VAL A 677 17.94 35.66 -0.97
N LYS A 678 18.05 36.97 -0.70
CA LYS A 678 19.04 37.51 0.25
C LYS A 678 18.92 36.87 1.63
N LYS A 679 17.70 36.73 2.17
CA LYS A 679 17.47 36.07 3.48
C LYS A 679 18.04 34.65 3.53
N VAL A 680 17.86 33.87 2.48
CA VAL A 680 18.37 32.49 2.43
C VAL A 680 19.89 32.47 2.24
N VAL A 681 20.43 33.33 1.38
CA VAL A 681 21.88 33.46 1.16
C VAL A 681 22.60 33.95 2.41
N ASP A 682 22.03 34.91 3.14
CA ASP A 682 22.55 35.38 4.43
C ASP A 682 22.60 34.25 5.47
N GLU A 683 21.68 33.27 5.40
CA GLU A 683 21.72 32.10 6.26
C GLU A 683 22.85 31.15 5.85
N PHE A 684 23.05 30.91 4.56
CA PHE A 684 24.20 30.16 4.06
C PHE A 684 25.53 30.83 4.45
N ALA A 685 25.61 32.15 4.38
CA ALA A 685 26.80 32.94 4.75
C ALA A 685 27.21 32.79 6.23
N ARG A 686 26.34 32.25 7.09
CA ARG A 686 26.68 31.91 8.48
C ARG A 686 27.49 30.62 8.60
N PHE A 687 27.54 29.79 7.56
CA PHE A 687 28.43 28.63 7.52
C PHE A 687 29.90 29.09 7.46
N ARG A 688 30.77 28.48 8.26
CA ARG A 688 32.19 28.82 8.34
C ARG A 688 33.00 28.11 7.26
N GLY A 689 32.72 28.42 5.99
CA GLY A 689 33.44 27.89 4.84
C GLY A 689 32.77 28.24 3.51
N PRO A 690 33.32 27.74 2.38
CA PRO A 690 32.74 27.96 1.07
C PRO A 690 31.33 27.38 0.94
N VAL A 691 30.47 28.10 0.23
CA VAL A 691 29.13 27.66 -0.14
C VAL A 691 29.04 27.61 -1.66
N TYR A 692 28.63 26.47 -2.20
CA TYR A 692 28.44 26.30 -3.65
C TYR A 692 26.95 26.22 -3.98
N HIS A 693 26.52 27.03 -4.94
CA HIS A 693 25.13 27.13 -5.34
C HIS A 693 24.91 26.61 -6.76
N MET A 694 23.71 26.07 -6.95
CA MET A 694 23.11 25.77 -8.23
C MET A 694 21.86 26.63 -8.41
N ILE A 695 21.55 27.02 -9.65
CA ILE A 695 20.31 27.71 -9.96
C ILE A 695 19.23 26.70 -10.35
N GLY A 696 18.03 26.87 -9.81
CA GLY A 696 16.83 26.15 -10.21
C GLY A 696 15.86 27.01 -11.02
N ASN A 697 14.80 26.41 -11.53
CA ASN A 697 13.76 27.10 -12.31
C ASN A 697 12.95 28.09 -11.45
N HIS A 698 12.66 27.80 -10.18
CA HIS A 698 11.93 28.74 -9.33
C HIS A 698 12.74 30.01 -9.05
N CYS A 699 14.06 29.92 -8.92
CA CYS A 699 14.94 31.10 -8.90
C CYS A 699 14.76 31.95 -10.17
N LEU A 700 14.77 31.30 -11.34
CA LEU A 700 14.67 31.96 -12.65
C LEU A 700 13.27 32.51 -12.96
N TYR A 701 12.21 32.01 -12.32
CA TYR A 701 10.89 32.63 -12.38
C TYR A 701 10.85 33.98 -11.67
N ASN A 702 11.75 34.20 -10.71
CA ASN A 702 11.70 35.31 -9.77
C ASN A 702 12.72 36.41 -10.09
N LEU A 703 13.94 36.04 -10.45
CA LEU A 703 15.02 36.98 -10.72
C LEU A 703 15.78 36.61 -12.00
N PRO A 704 16.25 37.60 -12.77
CA PRO A 704 17.11 37.35 -13.91
C PRO A 704 18.50 36.87 -13.47
N ARG A 705 19.19 36.14 -14.34
CA ARG A 705 20.56 35.65 -14.13
C ARG A 705 21.52 36.76 -13.68
N SER A 706 21.43 37.94 -14.28
CA SER A 706 22.25 39.12 -13.94
C SER A 706 22.12 39.60 -12.49
N LYS A 707 21.03 39.24 -11.80
CA LYS A 707 20.86 39.50 -10.36
C LYS A 707 21.19 38.28 -9.50
N LEU A 708 20.87 37.08 -9.97
CA LEU A 708 21.09 35.85 -9.21
C LEU A 708 22.57 35.50 -9.08
N LEU A 709 23.33 35.48 -10.18
CA LEU A 709 24.71 34.97 -10.16
C LEU A 709 25.63 35.76 -9.22
N PRO A 710 25.58 37.12 -9.18
CA PRO A 710 26.38 37.87 -8.22
C PRO A 710 26.00 37.62 -6.76
N ILE A 711 24.71 37.42 -6.47
CA ILE A 711 24.21 37.16 -5.11
C ILE A 711 24.63 35.76 -4.63
N LEU A 712 24.69 34.80 -5.54
CA LEU A 712 25.10 33.42 -5.26
C LEU A 712 26.61 33.20 -5.37
N GLU A 713 27.38 34.27 -5.62
CA GLU A 713 28.83 34.23 -5.82
C GLU A 713 29.27 33.22 -6.91
N ILE A 714 28.41 32.97 -7.91
CA ILE A 714 28.73 32.08 -9.03
C ILE A 714 29.57 32.87 -10.03
N GLN A 715 30.84 32.50 -10.15
CA GLN A 715 31.77 33.13 -11.10
C GLN A 715 31.43 32.69 -12.52
N SER A 716 30.82 33.61 -13.28
CA SER A 716 30.44 33.42 -14.68
C SER A 716 31.68 33.46 -15.57
N ILE A 717 31.95 32.41 -16.34
CA ILE A 717 33.07 32.34 -17.30
C ILE A 717 32.81 33.27 -18.51
N ASP A 718 31.55 33.41 -18.91
CA ASP A 718 31.03 34.31 -19.95
C ASP A 718 29.68 34.90 -19.49
N ASP A 719 29.28 36.10 -19.94
CA ASP A 719 28.10 36.87 -19.47
C ASP A 719 26.81 36.02 -19.26
N GLY A 720 26.61 35.53 -18.04
CA GLY A 720 25.38 34.86 -17.60
C GLY A 720 25.40 33.33 -17.44
N CYS A 721 26.54 32.66 -17.65
CA CYS A 721 26.68 31.20 -17.45
C CYS A 721 26.81 30.82 -15.97
N ALA A 722 26.18 29.71 -15.55
CA ALA A 722 26.18 29.26 -14.14
C ALA A 722 26.89 27.91 -13.89
N TYR A 723 27.62 27.39 -14.88
CA TYR A 723 28.40 26.15 -14.76
C TYR A 723 29.86 26.46 -14.40
N TYR A 724 30.46 25.61 -13.56
CA TYR A 724 31.83 25.76 -13.07
C TYR A 724 32.33 24.44 -12.48
N ASP A 725 33.64 24.33 -12.25
CA ASP A 725 34.23 23.18 -11.56
C ASP A 725 35.23 23.61 -10.48
N PHE A 726 35.44 22.76 -9.48
CA PHE A 726 36.42 23.00 -8.42
C PHE A 726 36.94 21.68 -7.83
N SER A 727 38.11 21.73 -7.20
CA SER A 727 38.72 20.57 -6.53
C SER A 727 38.90 20.86 -5.05
N PRO A 728 38.08 20.26 -4.16
CA PRO A 728 38.28 20.43 -2.72
C PRO A 728 39.58 19.77 -2.25
N VAL A 729 40.02 18.71 -2.92
CA VAL A 729 41.31 18.02 -2.71
C VAL A 729 41.85 17.59 -4.08
N PRO A 730 43.18 17.36 -4.23
CA PRO A 730 43.76 16.97 -5.52
C PRO A 730 43.11 15.75 -6.17
N GLU A 731 42.58 14.81 -5.38
CA GLU A 731 42.02 13.54 -5.82
C GLU A 731 40.58 13.64 -6.34
N TYR A 732 39.87 14.74 -6.05
CA TYR A 732 38.45 14.91 -6.40
C TYR A 732 38.20 16.21 -7.16
N ARG A 733 37.29 16.14 -8.14
CA ARG A 733 36.76 17.31 -8.85
C ARG A 733 35.24 17.29 -8.82
N PHE A 734 34.66 18.42 -8.46
CA PHE A 734 33.22 18.66 -8.54
C PHE A 734 32.94 19.49 -9.78
N VAL A 735 32.01 19.04 -10.60
CA VAL A 735 31.60 19.73 -11.84
C VAL A 735 30.13 20.08 -11.71
N VAL A 736 29.83 21.38 -11.73
CA VAL A 736 28.50 21.92 -11.55
C VAL A 736 27.94 22.31 -12.91
N LEU A 737 26.85 21.66 -13.31
CA LEU A 737 26.16 21.92 -14.58
C LEU A 737 25.04 22.94 -14.39
N ASP A 738 24.91 23.84 -15.37
CA ASP A 738 23.77 24.74 -15.52
C ASP A 738 22.70 24.06 -16.37
N ALA A 739 21.77 23.39 -15.69
CA ALA A 739 20.65 22.68 -16.29
C ALA A 739 19.67 23.58 -17.07
N PHE A 740 19.78 24.91 -16.94
CA PHE A 740 18.94 25.89 -17.62
C PHE A 740 19.72 26.75 -18.61
N ASP A 741 20.84 26.23 -19.09
CA ASP A 741 21.64 26.84 -20.15
C ASP A 741 20.79 27.07 -21.41
N ILE A 742 20.23 26.00 -21.97
CA ILE A 742 19.14 26.08 -22.95
C ILE A 742 17.82 25.92 -22.21
N SER A 743 17.13 27.05 -22.00
CA SER A 743 15.87 27.08 -21.23
C SER A 743 14.92 28.17 -21.72
N ALA A 744 13.63 27.89 -21.56
CA ALA A 744 12.56 28.85 -21.81
C ALA A 744 12.40 29.88 -20.67
N VAL A 745 13.17 29.74 -19.59
CA VAL A 745 13.17 30.65 -18.42
C VAL A 745 14.58 31.12 -18.05
N GLY A 746 14.68 32.30 -17.44
CA GLY A 746 15.93 32.86 -16.90
C GLY A 746 16.71 33.80 -17.84
N TRP A 747 16.68 33.52 -19.14
CA TRP A 747 17.28 34.39 -20.17
C TRP A 747 16.27 35.42 -20.71
N PRO A 748 16.73 36.56 -21.28
CA PRO A 748 15.87 37.50 -22.01
C PRO A 748 15.12 36.82 -23.16
N LYS A 749 13.91 37.30 -23.48
CA LYS A 749 13.02 36.66 -24.48
C LYS A 749 13.62 36.56 -25.89
N ASP A 750 14.47 37.51 -26.23
CA ASP A 750 15.17 37.65 -27.50
C ASP A 750 16.58 37.01 -27.48
N HIS A 751 16.99 36.42 -26.35
CA HIS A 751 18.28 35.77 -26.22
C HIS A 751 18.35 34.49 -27.09
N PRO A 752 19.49 34.20 -27.75
CA PRO A 752 19.63 33.01 -28.59
C PRO A 752 19.24 31.70 -27.88
N ARG A 753 19.68 31.52 -26.63
CA ARG A 753 19.36 30.32 -25.81
C ARG A 753 17.86 30.17 -25.53
N THR A 754 17.12 31.28 -25.37
CA THR A 754 15.65 31.23 -25.20
C THR A 754 14.95 30.92 -26.51
N LEU A 755 15.39 31.53 -27.62
CA LEU A 755 14.81 31.26 -28.94
C LEU A 755 15.00 29.79 -29.34
N GLU A 756 16.17 29.23 -29.05
CA GLU A 756 16.48 27.81 -29.22
C GLU A 756 15.57 26.93 -28.35
N ALA A 757 15.47 27.21 -27.05
CA ALA A 757 14.61 26.44 -26.14
C ALA A 757 13.13 26.48 -26.53
N LEU A 758 12.61 27.64 -26.95
CA LEU A 758 11.23 27.78 -27.41
C LEU A 758 10.98 27.03 -28.71
N LYS A 759 11.96 26.99 -29.62
CA LYS A 759 11.88 26.17 -30.83
C LYS A 759 11.85 24.68 -30.47
N PHE A 760 12.78 24.24 -29.64
CA PHE A 760 12.87 22.86 -29.17
C PHE A 760 11.57 22.38 -28.49
N LEU A 761 11.01 23.17 -27.57
CA LEU A 761 9.75 22.85 -26.90
C LEU A 761 8.53 22.85 -27.83
N ARG A 762 8.51 23.67 -28.88
CA ARG A 762 7.44 23.63 -29.90
C ARG A 762 7.47 22.33 -30.69
N GLU A 763 8.66 21.82 -30.97
CA GLU A 763 8.85 20.58 -31.74
C GLU A 763 8.60 19.34 -30.88
N ARG A 764 9.04 19.33 -29.62
CA ARG A 764 9.00 18.15 -28.74
C ARG A 764 7.76 18.04 -27.87
N ASN A 765 7.12 19.16 -27.51
CA ASN A 765 5.92 19.17 -26.69
C ASN A 765 4.74 19.75 -27.48
N PRO A 766 3.75 18.93 -27.92
CA PRO A 766 2.63 19.40 -28.74
C PRO A 766 1.60 20.22 -27.95
N ASN A 767 1.68 20.24 -26.61
CA ASN A 767 0.70 20.92 -25.79
C ASN A 767 0.78 22.45 -25.91
N LYS A 768 -0.37 23.11 -25.77
CA LYS A 768 -0.43 24.58 -25.69
C LYS A 768 0.23 25.08 -24.40
N ASP A 769 -0.07 24.41 -23.28
CA ASP A 769 0.66 24.59 -22.02
C ASP A 769 1.92 23.72 -22.05
N LYS A 770 3.07 24.37 -22.15
CA LYS A 770 4.38 23.70 -22.23
C LYS A 770 4.82 23.06 -20.91
N ASN A 771 4.10 23.27 -19.81
CA ASN A 771 4.31 22.54 -18.56
C ASN A 771 3.39 21.32 -18.43
N SER A 772 2.49 21.08 -19.39
CA SER A 772 1.63 19.90 -19.37
C SER A 772 2.35 18.66 -19.93
N PRO A 773 2.45 17.56 -19.16
CA PRO A 773 2.95 16.28 -19.66
C PRO A 773 1.87 15.45 -20.37
N ARG A 774 0.66 16.00 -20.56
CA ARG A 774 -0.47 15.25 -21.12
C ARG A 774 -0.18 14.87 -22.57
N GLY A 775 -0.35 13.60 -22.91
CA GLY A 775 -0.09 13.10 -24.27
C GLY A 775 1.39 12.81 -24.57
N LEU A 776 2.33 13.16 -23.68
CA LEU A 776 3.72 12.72 -23.75
C LEU A 776 3.86 11.35 -23.08
N VAL A 777 4.62 10.44 -23.70
CA VAL A 777 4.76 9.04 -23.27
C VAL A 777 6.23 8.72 -23.02
N GLY A 778 6.51 7.93 -21.97
CA GLY A 778 7.87 7.51 -21.63
C GLY A 778 8.80 8.70 -21.37
N LEU A 779 10.04 8.61 -21.86
CA LEU A 779 11.07 9.64 -21.67
C LEU A 779 10.70 10.99 -22.28
N GLU A 780 9.79 11.05 -23.26
CA GLU A 780 9.35 12.31 -23.87
C GLU A 780 8.61 13.21 -22.87
N ARG A 781 8.14 12.65 -21.74
CA ARG A 781 7.52 13.41 -20.64
C ARG A 781 8.45 14.45 -20.01
N ARG A 782 9.76 14.38 -20.28
CA ARG A 782 10.78 15.34 -19.82
C ARG A 782 10.71 16.70 -20.51
N PHE A 783 10.05 16.81 -21.65
CA PHE A 783 10.00 18.02 -22.46
C PHE A 783 8.99 19.05 -21.94
N LEU A 784 9.23 19.51 -20.72
CA LEU A 784 8.41 20.49 -20.02
C LEU A 784 9.17 21.80 -19.86
N MET A 785 8.45 22.93 -19.95
CA MET A 785 9.02 24.27 -19.90
C MET A 785 9.71 24.58 -18.56
N PHE A 786 9.36 23.87 -17.49
CA PHE A 786 10.01 24.00 -16.20
C PHE A 786 11.34 23.23 -16.08
N ASN A 787 11.75 22.49 -17.11
CA ASN A 787 13.08 21.87 -17.25
C ASN A 787 13.95 22.69 -18.23
N GLY A 788 15.16 22.22 -18.50
CA GLY A 788 16.05 22.78 -19.51
C GLY A 788 17.00 21.71 -20.08
N GLY A 789 17.97 22.17 -20.86
CA GLY A 789 19.03 21.34 -21.43
C GLY A 789 20.40 22.03 -21.36
N ILE A 790 21.44 21.25 -21.61
CA ILE A 790 22.84 21.71 -21.66
C ILE A 790 23.15 22.14 -23.10
N GLY A 791 23.64 23.36 -23.27
CA GLY A 791 24.02 23.91 -24.57
C GLY A 791 25.34 23.34 -25.08
N LYS A 792 25.58 23.51 -26.37
CA LYS A 792 26.79 23.00 -27.05
C LYS A 792 28.09 23.48 -26.40
N GLU A 793 28.17 24.77 -26.06
CA GLU A 793 29.37 25.36 -25.43
C GLU A 793 29.68 24.71 -24.07
N GLN A 794 28.66 24.51 -23.24
CA GLN A 794 28.79 23.84 -21.96
C GLN A 794 29.12 22.35 -22.12
N MET A 795 28.58 21.68 -23.15
CA MET A 795 28.91 20.28 -23.44
C MET A 795 30.39 20.12 -23.85
N GLU A 796 30.90 21.01 -24.70
CA GLU A 796 32.31 21.03 -25.08
C GLU A 796 33.22 21.37 -23.89
N TRP A 797 32.77 22.26 -23.01
CA TRP A 797 33.47 22.55 -21.76
C TRP A 797 33.50 21.32 -20.83
N LEU A 798 32.37 20.63 -20.66
CA LEU A 798 32.27 19.41 -19.85
C LEU A 798 33.25 18.34 -20.35
N ASP A 799 33.27 18.09 -21.66
CA ASP A 799 34.20 17.13 -22.29
C ASP A 799 35.66 17.47 -21.96
N ARG A 800 36.07 18.74 -22.10
CA ARG A 800 37.43 19.20 -21.74
C ARG A 800 37.74 19.01 -20.26
N VAL A 801 36.81 19.38 -19.37
CA VAL A 801 36.99 19.26 -17.91
C VAL A 801 37.14 17.79 -17.50
N LEU A 802 36.34 16.90 -18.06
CA LEU A 802 36.45 15.46 -17.79
C LEU A 802 37.73 14.85 -18.35
N GLN A 803 38.14 15.28 -19.55
CA GLN A 803 39.42 14.87 -20.12
C GLN A 803 40.60 15.28 -19.23
N ASP A 804 40.59 16.50 -18.70
CA ASP A 804 41.63 17.00 -17.81
C ASP A 804 41.60 16.32 -16.44
N ALA A 805 40.41 16.06 -15.87
CA ALA A 805 40.27 15.28 -14.65
C ALA A 805 40.83 13.86 -14.81
N MET A 806 40.60 13.23 -15.97
CA MET A 806 41.14 11.91 -16.29
C MET A 806 42.68 11.92 -16.37
N LYS A 807 43.27 12.93 -17.03
CA LYS A 807 44.75 13.10 -17.09
C LYS A 807 45.34 13.28 -15.69
N LEU A 808 44.64 14.01 -14.83
CA LEU A 808 45.04 14.26 -13.44
C LEU A 808 44.65 13.13 -12.48
N LYS A 809 44.04 12.03 -12.98
CA LYS A 809 43.58 10.88 -12.19
C LYS A 809 42.61 11.24 -11.05
N GLN A 810 41.80 12.27 -11.26
CA GLN A 810 40.81 12.71 -10.29
C GLN A 810 39.54 11.87 -10.40
N LYS A 811 38.80 11.72 -9.29
CA LYS A 811 37.42 11.23 -9.29
C LYS A 811 36.47 12.41 -9.41
N VAL A 812 35.48 12.27 -10.28
CA VAL A 812 34.57 13.36 -10.61
C VAL A 812 33.19 13.11 -9.99
N VAL A 813 32.66 14.15 -9.34
CA VAL A 813 31.27 14.26 -8.90
C VAL A 813 30.59 15.32 -9.77
N ILE A 814 29.59 14.90 -10.55
CA ILE A 814 28.74 15.80 -11.32
C ILE A 814 27.61 16.29 -10.42
N CYS A 815 27.37 17.59 -10.39
CA CYS A 815 26.23 18.21 -9.72
C CYS A 815 25.35 18.86 -10.79
N CYS A 816 24.09 18.44 -10.90
CA CYS A 816 23.12 18.98 -11.85
C CYS A 816 21.77 19.14 -11.14
N HIS A 817 21.17 20.34 -11.10
CA HIS A 817 19.91 20.54 -10.37
C HIS A 817 18.81 19.65 -10.95
N VAL A 818 18.69 19.62 -12.28
CA VAL A 818 17.78 18.73 -12.99
C VAL A 818 18.46 17.35 -13.16
N PRO A 819 17.87 16.26 -12.67
CA PRO A 819 18.46 14.91 -12.72
C PRO A 819 18.87 14.43 -14.12
N LEU A 820 19.88 13.57 -14.16
CA LEU A 820 20.50 13.03 -15.39
C LEU A 820 20.19 11.55 -15.65
N ASP A 821 19.47 10.86 -14.76
CA ASP A 821 19.15 9.44 -14.93
C ASP A 821 17.68 9.13 -14.65
N PRO A 822 16.97 8.47 -15.59
CA PRO A 822 15.56 8.12 -15.44
C PRO A 822 15.28 7.08 -14.36
N GLY A 823 16.28 6.34 -13.87
CA GLY A 823 16.15 5.42 -12.74
C GLY A 823 16.19 6.12 -11.38
N ALA A 824 16.73 7.34 -11.31
CA ALA A 824 16.81 8.14 -10.09
C ALA A 824 15.75 9.24 -9.98
N THR A 825 14.94 9.47 -11.02
CA THR A 825 13.92 10.55 -11.03
C THR A 825 12.64 10.16 -11.79
N GLU A 826 11.57 10.94 -11.62
CA GLU A 826 10.41 10.89 -12.53
C GLU A 826 10.78 11.49 -13.89
N TYR A 827 10.21 10.98 -14.99
CA TYR A 827 10.56 11.42 -16.35
C TYR A 827 10.29 12.91 -16.57
N GLU A 828 9.25 13.45 -15.93
CA GLU A 828 8.88 14.87 -15.95
C GLU A 828 9.94 15.79 -15.35
N ALA A 829 10.81 15.26 -14.49
CA ALA A 829 11.89 16.01 -13.86
C ALA A 829 13.26 15.75 -14.52
N LEU A 830 13.31 15.01 -15.63
CA LEU A 830 14.57 14.66 -16.30
C LEU A 830 15.04 15.81 -17.22
N LEU A 831 16.36 15.97 -17.36
CA LEU A 831 16.97 16.96 -18.25
C LEU A 831 16.60 16.67 -19.73
N TRP A 832 16.36 17.71 -20.54
CA TRP A 832 15.90 17.54 -21.92
C TRP A 832 16.83 16.68 -22.77
N ASN A 833 18.13 16.98 -22.75
CA ASN A 833 19.17 16.24 -23.47
C ASN A 833 20.07 15.45 -22.51
N TYR A 834 19.47 14.81 -21.49
CA TYR A 834 20.21 13.98 -20.54
C TYR A 834 21.04 12.89 -21.24
N ASP A 835 20.51 12.33 -22.33
CA ASP A 835 21.15 11.32 -23.16
C ASP A 835 22.46 11.83 -23.76
N GLU A 836 22.47 13.04 -24.33
CA GLU A 836 23.69 13.65 -24.87
C GLU A 836 24.72 13.97 -23.77
N VAL A 837 24.25 14.41 -22.60
CA VAL A 837 25.13 14.69 -21.45
C VAL A 837 25.75 13.39 -20.93
N MET A 838 24.95 12.35 -20.80
CA MET A 838 25.41 11.04 -20.35
C MET A 838 26.35 10.39 -21.36
N ASP A 839 26.14 10.58 -22.66
CA ASP A 839 27.06 10.15 -23.72
C ASP A 839 28.46 10.78 -23.59
N VAL A 840 28.56 12.01 -23.10
CA VAL A 840 29.86 12.64 -22.78
C VAL A 840 30.42 12.06 -21.48
N ILE A 841 29.61 11.97 -20.42
CA ILE A 841 30.03 11.42 -19.13
C ILE A 841 30.56 9.99 -19.26
N HIS A 842 29.88 9.13 -20.02
CA HIS A 842 30.23 7.72 -20.18
C HIS A 842 31.53 7.48 -20.95
N ARG A 843 32.06 8.48 -21.66
CA ARG A 843 33.41 8.40 -22.26
C ARG A 843 34.51 8.37 -21.22
N TYR A 844 34.24 8.86 -20.00
CA TYR A 844 35.25 9.07 -18.97
C TYR A 844 34.93 8.28 -17.70
N ASN A 845 35.75 7.26 -17.42
CA ASN A 845 35.61 6.42 -16.23
C ASN A 845 35.92 7.15 -14.90
N CYS A 846 36.38 8.40 -14.95
CA CYS A 846 36.68 9.22 -13.78
C CYS A 846 35.41 9.70 -13.09
N VAL A 847 34.26 9.76 -13.77
CA VAL A 847 32.97 10.14 -13.17
C VAL A 847 32.44 9.00 -12.31
N LYS A 848 32.12 9.30 -11.04
CA LYS A 848 31.66 8.30 -10.05
C LYS A 848 30.24 8.53 -9.60
N VAL A 849 29.83 9.80 -9.46
CA VAL A 849 28.54 10.16 -8.89
C VAL A 849 27.95 11.36 -9.62
N CYS A 850 26.65 11.33 -9.89
CA CYS A 850 25.82 12.45 -10.30
C CYS A 850 24.82 12.76 -9.18
N LEU A 851 24.82 14.01 -8.72
CA LEU A 851 23.99 14.51 -7.63
C LEU A 851 23.02 15.58 -8.15
N GLY A 852 21.76 15.54 -7.74
CA GLY A 852 20.76 16.50 -8.19
C GLY A 852 19.58 16.73 -7.25
N GLY A 853 18.71 17.66 -7.64
CA GLY A 853 17.51 18.08 -6.91
C GLY A 853 16.25 18.01 -7.79
N HIS A 854 15.40 19.04 -7.75
CA HIS A 854 14.28 19.30 -8.68
C HIS A 854 13.05 18.39 -8.54
N ASN A 855 13.22 17.07 -8.39
CA ASN A 855 12.10 16.14 -8.22
C ASN A 855 11.54 16.08 -6.78
N HIS A 856 12.26 16.69 -5.82
CA HIS A 856 11.91 16.74 -4.39
C HIS A 856 11.73 15.37 -3.69
N ARG A 857 12.08 14.27 -4.35
CA ARG A 857 11.97 12.91 -3.84
C ARG A 857 13.35 12.26 -3.77
N ASP A 858 13.57 11.48 -2.71
CA ASP A 858 14.80 10.74 -2.55
C ASP A 858 14.90 9.65 -3.62
N GLY A 859 15.79 9.85 -4.58
CA GLY A 859 15.96 8.98 -5.75
C GLY A 859 17.37 8.40 -5.79
N TYR A 860 17.52 7.15 -6.24
CA TYR A 860 18.84 6.56 -6.43
C TYR A 860 18.84 5.46 -7.48
N SER A 861 19.84 5.48 -8.34
CA SER A 861 20.13 4.43 -9.30
C SER A 861 21.64 4.29 -9.52
N ILE A 862 22.02 3.23 -10.22
CA ILE A 862 23.37 3.04 -10.76
C ILE A 862 23.18 2.74 -12.24
N ASP A 863 23.82 3.51 -13.10
CA ASP A 863 23.73 3.28 -14.53
C ASP A 863 24.62 2.11 -15.00
N SER A 864 24.49 1.74 -16.27
CA SER A 864 25.23 0.64 -16.87
C SER A 864 26.76 0.81 -16.87
N HIS A 865 27.25 2.03 -16.64
CA HIS A 865 28.67 2.36 -16.58
C HIS A 865 29.19 2.45 -15.13
N GLY A 866 28.34 2.13 -14.15
CA GLY A 866 28.69 2.16 -12.74
C GLY A 866 28.71 3.55 -12.12
N VAL A 867 28.11 4.56 -12.78
CA VAL A 867 27.94 5.90 -12.20
C VAL A 867 26.71 5.89 -11.30
N HIS A 868 26.89 6.37 -10.07
CA HIS A 868 25.80 6.49 -9.11
C HIS A 868 25.01 7.77 -9.36
N HIS A 869 23.68 7.68 -9.41
CA HIS A 869 22.81 8.85 -9.52
C HIS A 869 22.01 9.01 -8.23
N ARG A 870 21.98 10.22 -7.67
CA ARG A 870 21.27 10.53 -6.42
C ARG A 870 20.51 11.85 -6.54
N VAL A 871 19.22 11.80 -6.24
CA VAL A 871 18.33 12.97 -6.20
C VAL A 871 17.84 13.17 -4.78
N PHE A 872 17.91 14.41 -4.28
CA PHE A 872 17.63 14.73 -2.87
C PHE A 872 16.20 15.23 -2.63
N GLU A 873 15.67 14.95 -1.43
CA GLU A 873 14.42 15.59 -0.98
C GLU A 873 14.58 17.09 -0.73
N ALA A 874 13.51 17.84 -0.98
CA ALA A 874 13.46 19.28 -0.81
C ALA A 874 13.23 19.70 0.64
N ALA A 875 13.95 20.71 1.12
CA ALA A 875 13.66 21.37 2.39
C ALA A 875 12.28 22.05 2.40
N LEU A 876 11.78 22.46 1.23
CA LEU A 876 10.42 23.00 1.05
C LEU A 876 9.30 22.05 1.48
N GLU A 877 9.45 20.76 1.21
CA GLU A 877 8.42 19.75 1.49
C GLU A 877 8.59 19.13 2.88
N CYS A 878 9.45 19.74 3.70
CA CYS A 878 9.73 19.33 5.06
C CYS A 878 8.72 19.96 6.04
N PRO A 879 7.87 19.16 6.72
CA PRO A 879 6.90 19.69 7.68
C PRO A 879 7.58 20.28 8.92
N PRO A 880 6.92 21.21 9.63
CA PRO A 880 7.42 21.76 10.88
C PRO A 880 7.88 20.68 11.86
N GLY A 881 9.09 20.85 12.40
CA GLY A 881 9.71 19.90 13.32
C GLY A 881 10.51 18.77 12.67
N ARG A 882 10.61 18.76 11.34
CA ARG A 882 11.41 17.79 10.58
C ARG A 882 12.59 18.45 9.85
N ASN A 883 13.49 17.64 9.31
CA ASN A 883 14.69 18.10 8.59
C ASN A 883 14.88 17.41 7.23
N ALA A 884 15.57 18.08 6.32
CA ALA A 884 15.95 17.55 5.01
C ALA A 884 17.29 18.19 4.57
N TYR A 885 18.38 17.70 5.14
CA TYR A 885 19.76 18.06 4.78
C TYR A 885 20.69 16.88 5.11
N GLY A 886 21.94 16.91 4.67
CA GLY A 886 22.86 15.78 4.84
C GLY A 886 24.30 16.20 5.07
N ASN A 887 25.08 15.22 5.55
CA ASN A 887 26.52 15.30 5.71
C ASN A 887 27.15 14.21 4.82
N VAL A 888 28.08 14.57 3.96
CA VAL A 888 28.77 13.62 3.08
C VAL A 888 30.22 13.50 3.52
N ASP A 889 30.66 12.28 3.79
CA ASP A 889 32.05 11.93 4.08
C ASP A 889 32.65 11.22 2.85
N VAL A 890 33.71 11.79 2.29
CA VAL A 890 34.36 11.30 1.07
C VAL A 890 35.66 10.57 1.44
N TYR A 891 35.85 9.37 0.91
CA TYR A 891 37.01 8.52 1.14
C TYR A 891 37.73 8.21 -0.18
N ASP A 892 38.86 7.50 -0.09
CA ASP A 892 39.60 7.03 -1.27
C ASP A 892 38.82 5.99 -2.10
N ASP A 893 37.87 5.29 -1.51
CA ASP A 893 37.18 4.16 -2.15
C ASP A 893 35.66 4.26 -2.10
N GLN A 894 35.09 5.21 -1.35
CA GLN A 894 33.65 5.31 -1.12
C GLN A 894 33.21 6.75 -0.83
N ILE A 895 31.92 7.04 -1.02
CA ILE A 895 31.25 8.27 -0.55
C ILE A 895 30.10 7.87 0.37
N SER A 896 30.09 8.43 1.58
CA SER A 896 29.09 8.13 2.60
C SER A 896 28.22 9.36 2.87
N LEU A 897 26.96 9.29 2.47
CA LEU A 897 25.93 10.25 2.82
C LEU A 897 25.27 9.86 4.15
N VAL A 898 25.37 10.71 5.16
CA VAL A 898 24.54 10.66 6.36
C VAL A 898 23.45 11.70 6.21
N GLY A 899 22.30 11.27 5.71
CA GLY A 899 21.12 12.12 5.57
C GLY A 899 20.38 12.28 6.89
N ILE A 900 19.81 13.46 7.11
CA ILE A 900 19.12 13.82 8.35
C ILE A 900 17.62 13.86 8.09
N ASP A 901 16.92 13.02 8.85
CA ASP A 901 15.49 12.81 8.83
C ASP A 901 14.93 12.39 7.45
N ARG A 902 14.63 13.34 6.57
CA ARG A 902 14.01 13.05 5.26
C ARG A 902 15.00 12.66 4.17
N ILE A 903 16.28 12.97 4.32
CA ILE A 903 17.33 12.47 3.41
C ILE A 903 17.80 11.11 3.94
N GLU A 904 17.72 10.07 3.11
CA GLU A 904 18.08 8.71 3.52
C GLU A 904 19.61 8.56 3.61
N SER A 905 20.10 7.97 4.71
CA SER A 905 21.53 7.70 4.91
C SER A 905 22.01 6.53 4.04
N LYS A 906 23.19 6.66 3.43
CA LYS A 906 23.76 5.70 2.49
C LYS A 906 25.28 5.72 2.51
N ARG A 907 25.91 4.56 2.69
CA ARG A 907 27.37 4.36 2.63
C ARG A 907 27.70 3.45 1.47
N ARG A 908 28.45 3.92 0.46
CA ARG A 908 28.85 3.08 -0.69
C ARG A 908 30.20 3.45 -1.27
#